data_AF-A0A1C3RF58-F1
#
_entry.id   AF-A0A1C3RF58-F1
#
_cell.length_a   1.000
_cell.length_b   1.000
_cell.length_c   1.000
_cell.angle_alpha   90.00
_cell.angle_beta   90.00
_cell.angle_gamma   90.00
#
_symmetry.space_group_name_H-M   'P 1'
#
loop_
_entity.id
_entity.type
_entity.pdbx_description
1 polymer ?
#
loop_
_entity_poly.entity_id
_entity_poly.type
_entity_poly.pdbx_seq_one_letter_code
_entity_poly.pdbx_strand_id
1 'polypeptide(L)'
;MTDAYSSSDKYESIVVGQSIGDKIGGPSSLANILLDSVYEHQGFDAYDVVNRYVSWWDKKGFDTGPVAEGVFCKISEGTPVTQAVFEIDESLKGMTAGCGPLHRSVVLAGVSFLDIDQLEKAAYQEAKLTHLSDIAAYSAVASVRIARLLATGVKWENVIENCITDLPEDVVQSIVNWHRPPADKSAFSLSVLHSALHFVGTSESFDEALERSIAFAGSANYSPVLSGAFAGALWGGLKPDKVRTVGNSKIHNEYKGSTKTSPWLIGAITGDVVGSIYEGYGTKRKDFPLFGHGCRFTDDTICTVAIADCLMNGGDVADYLRKYVKKYPHSGYGGMFKKWANDPSMGPYDSWGNGSAMRVSPVPYFAKDFDDVLYLAEYVSSATHNHPEGIKGAQAVAVAIWMALHDAKSEDIRSEISSRFQYDLSKTVDEIRPDYRFDVSCAGSVPQAIICALEATDFEDAIRNAISIGGDSDTIACIAGSIAEALFGVPDDIAFITMEYLNDEIKCVLSQYVDVCKQLNKSKSKLSEEISGGEQRSVAALVGLAIGDALGAPIQFMRRDTYQHVSGYTAGGTYSLEPGFWTDDTSMALCLAETLIEKNGYDAFSFGEKLIRWVDDGYNSSLPRCFDIGDTTLRAISNYNRTKNLDCGITGKWAGGNGSIMRLSPVSIFGQNNADMADIISVEQGQFTHNHFVPNFACRMLNAIIIEGIKTGNKQKALQAVDVEGCPEELFHLINGDYKNKSRDEIKSDGYVVSTLEAAMWAVWQTENFKDALLLAVNLGDDADTVGAVTGQIAGAIYGMDGIPSSWVSELHNSRRILELANQLYSKRYQAD
;
A
#
# COMPACT_ATOMS: atom_id res chain seq x y z
N MET A 1 -16.74 32.19 -28.05
CA MET A 1 -16.89 33.57 -28.57
C MET A 1 -16.02 34.46 -27.71
N THR A 2 -15.14 35.22 -28.35
CA THR A 2 -14.12 36.10 -27.76
C THR A 2 -14.70 37.45 -27.32
N ASP A 3 -14.09 38.00 -26.27
CA ASP A 3 -14.02 39.42 -25.86
C ASP A 3 -15.29 40.13 -25.34
N ALA A 4 -15.56 39.94 -24.04
CA ALA A 4 -15.93 40.98 -23.04
C ALA A 4 -16.00 40.35 -21.64
N TYR A 5 -15.07 40.69 -20.71
CA TYR A 5 -15.17 40.33 -19.29
C TYR A 5 -16.22 41.20 -18.57
N SER A 6 -17.49 41.12 -18.99
CA SER A 6 -18.56 41.98 -18.49
C SER A 6 -19.52 41.20 -17.60
N SER A 7 -19.45 41.43 -16.28
CA SER A 7 -20.43 41.05 -15.23
C SER A 7 -20.71 39.56 -14.96
N SER A 8 -20.66 38.65 -15.96
CA SER A 8 -21.03 37.24 -15.76
C SER A 8 -20.06 36.48 -14.85
N ASP A 9 -18.77 36.78 -14.96
CA ASP A 9 -17.68 36.15 -14.19
C ASP A 9 -17.79 36.45 -12.68
N LYS A 10 -18.25 37.66 -12.32
CA LYS A 10 -18.40 38.07 -10.93
C LYS A 10 -19.60 37.43 -10.25
N TYR A 11 -20.70 37.21 -10.97
CA TYR A 11 -21.87 36.53 -10.43
C TYR A 11 -21.59 35.06 -10.10
N GLU A 12 -20.88 34.37 -11.00
CA GLU A 12 -20.40 33.00 -10.77
C GLU A 12 -19.39 32.96 -9.60
N SER A 13 -18.49 33.95 -9.53
CA SER A 13 -17.51 34.07 -8.46
C SER A 13 -18.12 34.24 -7.06
N ILE A 14 -19.36 34.73 -6.92
CA ILE A 14 -20.05 34.78 -5.61
C ILE A 14 -20.27 33.36 -5.08
N VAL A 15 -20.79 32.47 -5.93
CA VAL A 15 -21.09 31.08 -5.57
C VAL A 15 -19.79 30.32 -5.31
N VAL A 16 -18.84 30.42 -6.25
CA VAL A 16 -17.53 29.77 -6.13
C VAL A 16 -16.78 30.27 -4.88
N GLY A 17 -16.79 31.58 -4.63
CA GLY A 17 -16.16 32.17 -3.44
C GLY A 17 -16.81 31.73 -2.14
N GLN A 18 -18.15 31.67 -2.09
CA GLN A 18 -18.89 31.15 -0.93
C GLN A 18 -18.49 29.69 -0.63
N SER A 19 -18.45 28.84 -1.66
CA SER A 19 -18.05 27.44 -1.52
C SER A 19 -16.59 27.27 -1.09
N ILE A 20 -15.68 28.11 -1.59
CA ILE A 20 -14.28 28.13 -1.13
C ILE A 20 -14.20 28.50 0.37
N GLY A 21 -15.04 29.44 0.81
CA GLY A 21 -15.13 29.84 2.22
C GLY A 21 -15.78 28.77 3.11
N ASP A 22 -16.61 27.91 2.55
CA ASP A 22 -17.32 26.87 3.27
C ASP A 22 -16.48 25.60 3.44
N LYS A 23 -15.89 25.46 4.63
CA LYS A 23 -15.01 24.35 4.97
C LYS A 23 -15.72 23.07 5.39
N ILE A 24 -17.01 23.16 5.67
CA ILE A 24 -17.79 22.03 6.21
C ILE A 24 -18.77 21.55 5.16
N GLY A 25 -19.40 22.46 4.41
CA GLY A 25 -20.21 22.16 3.21
C GLY A 25 -21.73 22.30 3.41
N GLY A 26 -22.20 22.49 4.65
CA GLY A 26 -23.63 22.67 4.95
C GLY A 26 -24.21 23.95 4.33
N PRO A 27 -23.60 25.12 4.59
CA PRO A 27 -24.00 26.38 3.98
C PRO A 27 -24.07 26.34 2.45
N SER A 28 -23.08 25.76 1.78
CA SER A 28 -23.03 25.63 0.32
C SER A 28 -24.09 24.67 -0.21
N SER A 29 -24.33 23.55 0.48
CA SER A 29 -25.37 22.58 0.09
C SER A 29 -26.76 23.22 0.11
N LEU A 30 -27.09 23.93 1.17
CA LEU A 30 -28.37 24.62 1.26
C LEU A 30 -28.45 25.81 0.29
N ALA A 31 -27.34 26.52 0.05
CA ALA A 31 -27.29 27.58 -0.97
C ALA A 31 -27.53 27.04 -2.39
N ASN A 32 -26.98 25.88 -2.73
CA ASN A 32 -27.24 25.22 -4.01
C ASN A 32 -28.70 24.79 -4.14
N ILE A 33 -29.30 24.23 -3.08
CA ILE A 33 -30.74 23.89 -3.06
C ILE A 33 -31.61 25.13 -3.31
N LEU A 34 -31.25 26.25 -2.69
CA LEU A 34 -31.93 27.53 -2.90
C LEU A 34 -31.80 28.00 -4.35
N LEU A 35 -30.60 27.93 -4.93
CA LEU A 35 -30.36 28.30 -6.33
C LEU A 35 -31.11 27.39 -7.30
N ASP A 36 -31.14 26.09 -7.07
CA ASP A 36 -31.87 25.12 -7.90
C ASP A 36 -33.37 25.45 -7.93
N SER A 37 -33.97 25.69 -6.76
CA SER A 37 -35.36 26.10 -6.65
C SER A 37 -35.63 27.42 -7.39
N VAL A 38 -34.79 28.44 -7.17
CA VAL A 38 -34.93 29.75 -7.82
C VAL A 38 -34.77 29.66 -9.33
N TYR A 39 -33.86 28.83 -9.81
CA TYR A 39 -33.64 28.59 -11.22
C TYR A 39 -34.82 27.84 -11.85
N GLU A 40 -35.30 26.76 -11.25
CA GLU A 40 -36.43 25.97 -11.76
C GLU A 40 -37.73 26.79 -11.81
N HIS A 41 -38.00 27.59 -10.78
CA HIS A 41 -39.21 28.40 -10.69
C HIS A 41 -39.08 29.79 -11.33
N GLN A 42 -37.88 30.15 -11.81
CA GLN A 42 -37.56 31.49 -12.31
C GLN A 42 -37.94 32.59 -11.30
N GLY A 43 -37.75 32.31 -10.01
CA GLY A 43 -38.20 33.12 -8.88
C GLY A 43 -38.19 32.33 -7.57
N PHE A 44 -38.34 33.00 -6.43
CA PHE A 44 -38.32 32.35 -5.13
C PHE A 44 -39.65 31.64 -4.79
N ASP A 45 -39.59 30.34 -4.54
CA ASP A 45 -40.72 29.54 -4.04
C ASP A 45 -40.42 29.03 -2.62
N ALA A 46 -41.08 29.63 -1.63
CA ALA A 46 -40.90 29.31 -0.22
C ALA A 46 -41.23 27.85 0.12
N TYR A 47 -42.20 27.25 -0.56
CA TYR A 47 -42.66 25.89 -0.28
C TYR A 47 -41.70 24.86 -0.88
N ASP A 48 -41.24 25.08 -2.11
CA ASP A 48 -40.24 24.21 -2.73
C ASP A 48 -38.90 24.25 -1.97
N VAL A 49 -38.39 25.44 -1.65
CA VAL A 49 -37.14 25.61 -0.88
C VAL A 49 -37.20 24.88 0.45
N VAL A 50 -38.24 25.09 1.26
CA VAL A 50 -38.32 24.46 2.58
C VAL A 50 -38.44 22.93 2.50
N ASN A 51 -39.16 22.41 1.50
CA ASN A 51 -39.27 20.96 1.30
C ASN A 51 -37.94 20.36 0.86
N ARG A 52 -37.19 21.03 -0.02
CA ARG A 52 -35.85 20.57 -0.42
C ARG A 52 -34.87 20.65 0.74
N TYR A 53 -34.93 21.69 1.56
CA TYR A 53 -34.12 21.80 2.79
C TYR A 53 -34.41 20.66 3.76
N VAL A 54 -35.68 20.41 4.08
CA VAL A 54 -36.08 19.32 4.99
C VAL A 54 -35.74 17.97 4.39
N SER A 55 -35.95 17.76 3.09
CA SER A 55 -35.56 16.52 2.42
C SER A 55 -34.05 16.29 2.48
N TRP A 56 -33.25 17.33 2.24
CA TRP A 56 -31.79 17.25 2.35
C TRP A 56 -31.36 16.99 3.80
N TRP A 57 -32.02 17.63 4.77
CA TRP A 57 -31.76 17.41 6.19
C TRP A 57 -32.12 15.99 6.66
N ASP A 58 -33.31 15.48 6.30
CA ASP A 58 -33.77 14.11 6.59
C ASP A 58 -32.81 13.04 6.06
N LYS A 59 -32.11 13.36 4.97
CA LYS A 59 -31.06 12.52 4.37
C LYS A 59 -29.70 12.68 5.05
N LYS A 60 -29.69 13.10 6.32
CA LYS A 60 -28.50 13.40 7.14
C LYS A 60 -27.71 14.62 6.66
N GLY A 61 -28.41 15.67 6.27
CA GLY A 61 -27.80 16.99 6.08
C GLY A 61 -27.06 17.43 7.35
N PHE A 62 -25.96 18.17 7.18
CA PHE A 62 -25.03 18.52 8.26
C PHE A 62 -24.71 20.02 8.24
N ASP A 63 -24.14 20.54 9.33
CA ASP A 63 -23.76 21.96 9.44
C ASP A 63 -24.90 22.96 9.12
N THR A 64 -26.12 22.61 9.56
CA THR A 64 -27.33 23.45 9.42
C THR A 64 -27.40 24.59 10.42
N GLY A 65 -26.72 24.45 11.56
CA GLY A 65 -26.90 25.29 12.74
C GLY A 65 -28.15 24.93 13.55
N PRO A 66 -28.14 25.19 14.87
CA PRO A 66 -29.14 24.67 15.80
C PRO A 66 -30.57 25.21 15.57
N VAL A 67 -30.70 26.42 15.03
CA VAL A 67 -32.00 27.03 14.72
C VAL A 67 -32.65 26.35 13.52
N ALA A 68 -31.93 26.23 12.41
CA ALA A 68 -32.46 25.61 11.20
C ALA A 68 -32.71 24.10 11.41
N GLU A 69 -31.79 23.41 12.10
CA GLU A 69 -31.97 22.00 12.47
C GLU A 69 -33.22 21.77 13.31
N GLY A 70 -33.45 22.60 14.34
CA GLY A 70 -34.66 22.51 15.15
C GLY A 70 -35.93 22.72 14.34
N VAL A 71 -35.92 23.67 13.40
CA VAL A 71 -37.06 23.93 12.51
C VAL A 71 -37.29 22.78 11.54
N PHE A 72 -36.25 22.25 10.91
CA PHE A 72 -36.37 21.12 9.99
C PHE A 72 -36.90 19.87 10.67
N CYS A 73 -36.41 19.59 11.89
CA CYS A 73 -36.91 18.51 12.73
C CYS A 73 -38.43 18.62 12.96
N LYS A 74 -38.89 19.80 13.39
CA LYS A 74 -40.32 20.05 13.61
C LYS A 74 -41.16 19.91 12.34
N ILE A 75 -40.66 20.38 11.20
CA ILE A 75 -41.36 20.26 9.91
C ILE A 75 -41.43 18.80 9.48
N SER A 76 -40.35 18.02 9.65
CA SER A 76 -40.30 16.58 9.38
C SER A 76 -41.29 15.79 10.26
N GLU A 77 -41.53 16.25 11.51
CA GLU A 77 -42.58 15.74 12.40
C GLU A 77 -44.01 16.16 12.01
N GLY A 78 -44.18 16.93 10.93
CA GLY A 78 -45.48 17.37 10.42
C GLY A 78 -45.96 18.73 10.94
N THR A 79 -45.10 19.50 11.63
CA THR A 79 -45.45 20.85 12.11
C THR A 79 -45.39 21.86 10.96
N PRO A 80 -46.42 22.71 10.75
CA PRO A 80 -46.37 23.76 9.74
C PRO A 80 -45.19 24.73 9.96
N VAL A 81 -44.56 25.19 8.88
CA VAL A 81 -43.32 26.02 8.91
C VAL A 81 -43.41 27.20 9.87
N THR A 82 -44.48 28.00 9.80
CA THR A 82 -44.65 29.19 10.65
C THR A 82 -44.75 28.85 12.13
N GLN A 83 -45.37 27.71 12.45
CA GLN A 83 -45.47 27.20 13.82
C GLN A 83 -44.12 26.64 14.29
N ALA A 84 -43.41 25.88 13.45
CA ALA A 84 -42.10 25.34 13.75
C ALA A 84 -41.08 26.45 14.08
N VAL A 85 -41.03 27.51 13.26
CA VAL A 85 -40.16 28.67 13.48
C VAL A 85 -40.50 29.39 14.79
N PHE A 86 -41.79 29.57 15.10
CA PHE A 86 -42.23 30.19 16.35
C PHE A 86 -41.85 29.36 17.58
N GLU A 87 -42.10 28.05 17.56
CA GLU A 87 -41.78 27.14 18.67
C GLU A 87 -40.26 27.08 18.95
N ILE A 88 -39.44 27.05 17.89
CA ILE A 88 -37.97 27.06 18.05
C ILE A 88 -37.50 28.40 18.61
N ASP A 89 -38.06 29.52 18.15
CA ASP A 89 -37.72 30.84 18.70
C ASP A 89 -38.08 30.97 20.18
N GLU A 90 -39.29 30.53 20.57
CA GLU A 90 -39.72 30.52 21.96
C GLU A 90 -38.81 29.63 22.82
N SER A 91 -38.45 28.44 22.32
CA SER A 91 -37.56 27.50 23.02
C SER A 91 -36.16 28.08 23.26
N LEU A 92 -35.69 28.95 22.35
CA LEU A 92 -34.40 29.65 22.43
C LEU A 92 -34.52 31.06 23.02
N LYS A 93 -35.69 31.43 23.57
CA LYS A 93 -35.97 32.74 24.20
C LYS A 93 -35.66 33.93 23.28
N GLY A 94 -35.97 33.80 21.98
CA GLY A 94 -35.71 34.84 20.98
C GLY A 94 -34.25 34.93 20.52
N MET A 95 -33.35 34.05 20.97
CA MET A 95 -31.93 34.04 20.57
C MET A 95 -31.72 33.29 19.24
N THR A 96 -32.48 33.64 18.20
CA THR A 96 -32.46 33.00 16.88
C THR A 96 -31.81 33.85 15.81
N ALA A 97 -30.91 34.76 16.16
CA ALA A 97 -30.26 35.67 15.21
C ALA A 97 -28.95 35.09 14.62
N GLY A 98 -28.94 33.80 14.27
CA GLY A 98 -27.79 33.09 13.72
C GLY A 98 -27.43 33.48 12.28
N CYS A 99 -26.21 33.15 11.85
CA CYS A 99 -25.67 33.51 10.52
C CYS A 99 -26.10 32.61 9.35
N GLY A 100 -26.77 31.47 9.61
CA GLY A 100 -27.16 30.51 8.56
C GLY A 100 -27.89 31.13 7.35
N PRO A 101 -28.93 31.96 7.55
CA PRO A 101 -29.61 32.63 6.44
C PRO A 101 -28.69 33.52 5.61
N LEU A 102 -27.74 34.18 6.26
CA LEU A 102 -26.79 35.08 5.63
C LEU A 102 -25.88 34.32 4.67
N HIS A 103 -25.41 33.14 5.10
CA HIS A 103 -24.59 32.27 4.26
C HIS A 103 -25.35 31.70 3.08
N ARG A 104 -26.58 31.24 3.28
CA ARG A 104 -27.36 30.59 2.22
C ARG A 104 -27.89 31.58 1.20
N SER A 105 -28.33 32.75 1.64
CA SER A 105 -28.96 33.73 0.76
C SER A 105 -27.96 34.52 -0.08
N VAL A 106 -26.69 34.68 0.33
CA VAL A 106 -25.73 35.56 -0.37
C VAL A 106 -25.54 35.19 -1.86
N VAL A 107 -25.68 33.92 -2.22
CA VAL A 107 -25.56 33.44 -3.61
C VAL A 107 -26.69 33.93 -4.51
N LEU A 108 -27.83 34.34 -3.95
CA LEU A 108 -28.92 34.96 -4.72
C LEU A 108 -28.45 36.20 -5.48
N ALA A 109 -27.43 36.91 -4.97
CA ALA A 109 -26.83 38.03 -5.69
C ALA A 109 -26.24 37.66 -7.07
N GLY A 110 -25.92 36.38 -7.28
CA GLY A 110 -25.48 35.82 -8.57
C GLY A 110 -26.61 35.53 -9.56
N VAL A 111 -27.87 35.53 -9.12
CA VAL A 111 -29.03 35.28 -9.99
C VAL A 111 -29.27 36.51 -10.86
N SER A 112 -28.97 36.39 -12.16
CA SER A 112 -28.94 37.54 -13.08
C SER A 112 -30.32 37.94 -13.60
N PHE A 113 -31.29 37.01 -13.63
CA PHE A 113 -32.64 37.25 -14.14
C PHE A 113 -33.61 37.87 -13.13
N LEU A 114 -33.19 38.06 -11.88
CA LEU A 114 -33.96 38.77 -10.85
C LEU A 114 -33.35 40.15 -10.60
N ASP A 115 -34.21 41.15 -10.40
CA ASP A 115 -33.81 42.48 -9.96
C ASP A 115 -33.53 42.53 -8.45
N ILE A 116 -32.93 43.63 -7.98
CA ILE A 116 -32.51 43.74 -6.58
C ILE A 116 -33.70 43.65 -5.60
N ASP A 117 -34.87 44.18 -5.94
CA ASP A 117 -36.05 44.14 -5.08
C ASP A 117 -36.57 42.70 -4.92
N GLN A 118 -36.56 41.93 -6.01
CA GLN A 118 -36.89 40.51 -6.00
C GLN A 118 -35.88 39.69 -5.19
N LEU A 119 -34.58 39.98 -5.33
CA LEU A 119 -33.51 39.30 -4.61
C LEU A 119 -33.57 39.55 -3.10
N GLU A 120 -33.81 40.80 -2.69
CA GLU A 120 -33.94 41.16 -1.28
C GLU A 120 -35.19 40.54 -0.65
N LYS A 121 -36.31 40.53 -1.38
CA LYS A 121 -37.53 39.86 -0.93
C LYS A 121 -37.30 38.35 -0.78
N ALA A 122 -36.60 37.71 -1.71
CA ALA A 122 -36.25 36.30 -1.64
C ALA A 122 -35.36 36.00 -0.42
N ALA A 123 -34.31 36.79 -0.20
CA ALA A 123 -33.42 36.64 0.97
C ALA A 123 -34.16 36.81 2.30
N TYR A 124 -35.06 37.79 2.39
CA TYR A 124 -35.88 38.00 3.58
C TYR A 124 -36.81 36.80 3.83
N GLN A 125 -37.48 36.31 2.79
CA GLN A 125 -38.40 35.17 2.91
C GLN A 125 -37.67 33.87 3.22
N GLU A 126 -36.51 33.62 2.61
CA GLU A 126 -35.64 32.46 2.89
C GLU A 126 -35.22 32.43 4.35
N ALA A 127 -34.80 33.57 4.90
CA ALA A 127 -34.42 33.66 6.30
C ALA A 127 -35.59 33.29 7.22
N LYS A 128 -36.80 33.76 6.90
CA LYS A 128 -38.03 33.46 7.67
C LYS A 128 -38.50 32.00 7.58
N LEU A 129 -37.95 31.20 6.67
CA LEU A 129 -38.21 29.75 6.66
C LEU A 129 -37.61 29.04 7.88
N THR A 130 -36.59 29.63 8.51
CA THR A 130 -35.85 28.99 9.62
C THR A 130 -35.68 29.89 10.84
N HIS A 131 -35.64 31.22 10.70
CA HIS A 131 -35.33 32.14 11.79
C HIS A 131 -36.47 33.17 11.95
N LEU A 132 -37.04 33.27 13.16
CA LEU A 132 -38.07 34.28 13.45
C LEU A 132 -37.46 35.70 13.53
N SER A 133 -36.20 35.80 13.93
CA SER A 133 -35.47 37.06 14.10
C SER A 133 -35.47 37.94 12.85
N ASP A 134 -35.83 39.22 13.02
CA ASP A 134 -35.68 40.23 11.96
C ASP A 134 -34.21 40.58 11.71
N ILE A 135 -33.35 40.50 12.73
CA ILE A 135 -31.92 40.77 12.58
C ILE A 135 -31.30 39.77 11.59
N ALA A 136 -31.61 38.47 11.71
CA ALA A 136 -31.12 37.45 10.78
C ALA A 136 -31.61 37.71 9.34
N ALA A 137 -32.89 38.06 9.19
CA ALA A 137 -33.49 38.33 7.88
C ALA A 137 -32.90 39.58 7.21
N TYR A 138 -32.80 40.70 7.92
CA TYR A 138 -32.21 41.92 7.37
C TYR A 138 -30.69 41.82 7.17
N SER A 139 -30.00 40.98 7.93
CA SER A 139 -28.58 40.68 7.66
C SER A 139 -28.38 39.89 6.37
N ALA A 140 -29.29 38.95 6.05
CA ALA A 140 -29.29 38.24 4.77
C ALA A 140 -29.65 39.16 3.59
N VAL A 141 -30.61 40.07 3.77
CA VAL A 141 -30.91 41.14 2.79
C VAL A 141 -29.67 41.99 2.52
N ALA A 142 -29.01 42.45 3.59
CA ALA A 142 -27.79 43.24 3.47
C ALA A 142 -26.67 42.47 2.75
N SER A 143 -26.48 41.18 3.02
CA SER A 143 -25.43 40.39 2.36
C SER A 143 -25.66 40.26 0.86
N VAL A 144 -26.90 40.00 0.44
CA VAL A 144 -27.28 39.94 -0.99
C VAL A 144 -27.08 41.29 -1.66
N ARG A 145 -27.52 42.38 -1.02
CA ARG A 145 -27.34 43.76 -1.53
C ARG A 145 -25.87 44.10 -1.72
N ILE A 146 -25.03 43.83 -0.72
CA ILE A 146 -23.59 44.09 -0.76
C ILE A 146 -22.93 43.28 -1.87
N ALA A 147 -23.17 41.96 -1.93
CA ALA A 147 -22.61 41.10 -2.97
C ALA A 147 -23.03 41.56 -4.38
N ARG A 148 -24.29 42.01 -4.55
CA ARG A 148 -24.77 42.54 -5.83
C ARG A 148 -24.10 43.86 -6.23
N LEU A 149 -23.92 44.77 -5.29
CA LEU A 149 -23.22 46.05 -5.54
C LEU A 149 -21.74 45.81 -5.89
N LEU A 150 -21.07 44.88 -5.20
CA LEU A 150 -19.69 44.49 -5.50
C LEU A 150 -19.56 43.86 -6.89
N ALA A 151 -20.46 42.93 -7.22
CA ALA A 151 -20.46 42.25 -8.52
C ALA A 151 -20.75 43.20 -9.71
N THR A 152 -21.53 44.26 -9.47
CA THR A 152 -21.80 45.31 -10.47
C THR A 152 -20.69 46.37 -10.57
N GLY A 153 -19.62 46.26 -9.78
CA GLY A 153 -18.44 47.11 -9.86
C GLY A 153 -18.54 48.44 -9.10
N VAL A 154 -19.49 48.56 -8.16
CA VAL A 154 -19.56 49.71 -7.26
C VAL A 154 -18.31 49.70 -6.36
N LYS A 155 -17.66 50.86 -6.22
CA LYS A 155 -16.48 51.01 -5.35
C LYS A 155 -16.84 50.74 -3.90
N TRP A 156 -15.92 50.12 -3.15
CA TRP A 156 -16.12 49.67 -1.77
C TRP A 156 -16.75 50.74 -0.87
N GLU A 157 -16.27 51.98 -0.92
CA GLU A 157 -16.79 53.08 -0.10
C GLU A 157 -18.27 53.40 -0.43
N ASN A 158 -18.63 53.32 -1.71
CA ASN A 158 -20.00 53.55 -2.17
C ASN A 158 -20.90 52.33 -1.93
N VAL A 159 -20.35 51.11 -1.80
CA VAL A 159 -21.14 49.92 -1.45
C VAL A 159 -21.74 50.09 -0.06
N ILE A 160 -20.94 50.58 0.89
CA ILE A 160 -21.37 50.84 2.27
C ILE A 160 -22.48 51.90 2.31
N GLU A 161 -22.28 53.04 1.64
CA GLU A 161 -23.29 54.11 1.58
C GLU A 161 -24.59 53.68 0.90
N ASN A 162 -24.51 52.92 -0.19
CA ASN A 162 -25.68 52.46 -0.94
C ASN A 162 -26.41 51.29 -0.27
N CYS A 163 -25.77 50.59 0.67
CA CYS A 163 -26.38 49.44 1.34
C CYS A 163 -27.29 49.82 2.50
N ILE A 164 -27.01 50.90 3.22
CA ILE A 164 -27.59 51.17 4.55
C ILE A 164 -29.04 51.68 4.54
N THR A 165 -29.58 52.06 3.37
CA THR A 165 -30.95 52.57 3.26
C THR A 165 -31.98 51.48 3.59
N ASP A 166 -33.02 51.83 4.35
CA ASP A 166 -34.12 50.91 4.71
C ASP A 166 -33.68 49.64 5.47
N LEU A 167 -32.54 49.67 6.16
CA LEU A 167 -32.09 48.61 7.07
C LEU A 167 -32.26 49.03 8.55
N PRO A 168 -32.51 48.08 9.47
CA PRO A 168 -32.54 48.37 10.91
C PRO A 168 -31.20 48.93 11.41
N GLU A 169 -31.26 49.82 12.40
CA GLU A 169 -30.09 50.51 12.98
C GLU A 169 -28.96 49.53 13.36
N ASP A 170 -29.26 48.39 13.98
CA ASP A 170 -28.25 47.42 14.39
C ASP A 170 -27.49 46.80 13.20
N VAL A 171 -28.20 46.56 12.09
CA VAL A 171 -27.61 46.05 10.83
C VAL A 171 -26.74 47.14 10.21
N VAL A 172 -27.24 48.38 10.18
CA VAL A 172 -26.48 49.56 9.71
C VAL A 172 -25.19 49.70 10.51
N GLN A 173 -25.24 49.59 11.84
CA GLN A 173 -24.07 49.70 12.69
C GLN A 173 -23.05 48.59 12.42
N SER A 174 -23.48 47.35 12.16
CA SER A 174 -22.57 46.26 11.76
C SER A 174 -21.82 46.59 10.46
N ILE A 175 -22.52 47.17 9.48
CA ILE A 175 -21.99 47.54 8.16
C ILE A 175 -21.04 48.73 8.23
N VAL A 176 -21.45 49.86 8.83
CA VAL A 176 -20.64 51.09 8.83
C VAL A 176 -19.35 50.95 9.65
N ASN A 177 -19.32 50.04 10.62
CA ASN A 177 -18.14 49.82 11.45
C ASN A 177 -17.09 48.90 10.81
N TRP A 178 -17.24 48.47 9.55
CA TRP A 178 -16.36 47.49 8.87
C TRP A 178 -14.84 47.77 9.00
N HIS A 179 -14.44 49.03 9.13
CA HIS A 179 -13.03 49.43 9.32
C HIS A 179 -12.46 49.03 10.69
N ARG A 180 -13.30 48.66 11.66
CA ARG A 180 -12.88 48.16 12.98
C ARG A 180 -12.63 46.65 12.89
N PRO A 181 -11.61 46.13 13.61
CA PRO A 181 -11.38 44.70 13.67
C PRO A 181 -12.54 43.99 14.39
N PRO A 182 -12.84 42.72 14.03
CA PRO A 182 -13.97 42.00 14.59
C PRO A 182 -13.78 41.72 16.09
N ALA A 183 -14.82 41.96 16.89
CA ALA A 183 -14.75 41.90 18.35
C ALA A 183 -14.93 40.48 18.93
N ASP A 184 -15.65 39.60 18.22
CA ASP A 184 -15.97 38.25 18.69
C ASP A 184 -16.06 37.25 17.53
N LYS A 185 -15.89 35.95 17.84
CA LYS A 185 -15.94 34.84 16.88
C LYS A 185 -17.29 34.11 16.89
N SER A 186 -18.36 34.77 17.32
CA SER A 186 -19.67 34.12 17.46
C SER A 186 -20.34 33.91 16.10
N ALA A 187 -21.27 32.95 16.06
CA ALA A 187 -22.13 32.70 14.90
C ALA A 187 -23.31 33.70 14.80
N PHE A 188 -23.28 34.80 15.56
CA PHE A 188 -24.29 35.85 15.52
C PHE A 188 -24.21 36.59 14.17
N SER A 189 -25.36 36.75 13.51
CA SER A 189 -25.46 37.30 12.15
C SER A 189 -24.74 38.64 11.98
N LEU A 190 -24.89 39.58 12.91
CA LEU A 190 -24.22 40.89 12.84
C LEU A 190 -22.70 40.81 13.02
N SER A 191 -22.21 39.91 13.89
CA SER A 191 -20.77 39.70 14.09
C SER A 191 -20.13 39.09 12.84
N VAL A 192 -20.81 38.12 12.21
CA VAL A 192 -20.35 37.50 10.97
C VAL A 192 -20.35 38.50 9.81
N LEU A 193 -21.44 39.27 9.64
CA LEU A 193 -21.54 40.32 8.61
C LEU A 193 -20.40 41.35 8.75
N HIS A 194 -20.21 41.87 9.95
CA HIS A 194 -19.13 42.80 10.27
C HIS A 194 -17.75 42.21 9.96
N SER A 195 -17.51 40.97 10.38
CA SER A 195 -16.22 40.30 10.16
C SER A 195 -15.88 40.14 8.68
N ALA A 196 -16.87 39.75 7.87
CA ALA A 196 -16.63 39.56 6.44
C ALA A 196 -16.33 40.88 5.74
N LEU A 197 -17.06 41.95 6.08
CA LEU A 197 -16.79 43.28 5.57
C LEU A 197 -15.41 43.79 5.98
N HIS A 198 -15.00 43.53 7.22
CA HIS A 198 -13.66 43.90 7.67
C HIS A 198 -12.57 43.20 6.85
N PHE A 199 -12.64 41.87 6.71
CA PHE A 199 -11.60 41.12 6.01
C PHE A 199 -11.55 41.45 4.53
N VAL A 200 -12.70 41.59 3.87
CA VAL A 200 -12.72 41.93 2.44
C VAL A 200 -12.32 43.39 2.21
N GLY A 201 -12.82 44.33 3.02
CA GLY A 201 -12.56 45.76 2.85
C GLY A 201 -11.16 46.21 3.21
N THR A 202 -10.40 45.40 3.97
CA THR A 202 -9.04 45.72 4.39
C THR A 202 -7.97 44.83 3.75
N SER A 203 -8.34 44.03 2.74
CA SER A 203 -7.42 43.17 1.99
C SER A 203 -7.25 43.66 0.56
N GLU A 204 -6.13 43.32 -0.08
CA GLU A 204 -5.83 43.71 -1.45
C GLU A 204 -6.24 42.64 -2.48
N SER A 205 -6.52 41.41 -2.02
CA SER A 205 -6.85 40.27 -2.87
C SER A 205 -7.86 39.30 -2.23
N PHE A 206 -8.44 38.44 -3.08
CA PHE A 206 -9.32 37.34 -2.65
C PHE A 206 -8.62 36.41 -1.66
N ASP A 207 -7.40 35.95 -2.01
CA ASP A 207 -6.64 35.00 -1.19
C ASP A 207 -6.34 35.59 0.19
N GLU A 208 -5.93 36.87 0.26
CA GLU A 208 -5.65 37.54 1.52
C GLU A 208 -6.91 37.68 2.40
N ALA A 209 -8.03 38.12 1.81
CA ALA A 209 -9.29 38.26 2.54
C ALA A 209 -9.76 36.92 3.13
N LEU A 210 -9.67 35.86 2.32
CA LEU A 210 -10.06 34.53 2.71
C LEU A 210 -9.11 33.98 3.80
N GLU A 211 -7.80 34.03 3.61
CA GLU A 211 -6.82 33.55 4.60
C GLU A 211 -6.98 34.24 5.95
N ARG A 212 -7.21 35.56 5.96
CA ARG A 212 -7.43 36.33 7.18
C ARG A 212 -8.74 35.95 7.88
N SER A 213 -9.81 35.77 7.13
CA SER A 213 -11.09 35.31 7.68
C SER A 213 -11.01 33.89 8.26
N ILE A 214 -10.22 33.01 7.63
CA ILE A 214 -9.92 31.65 8.09
C ILE A 214 -9.11 31.67 9.38
N ALA A 215 -8.02 32.44 9.41
CA ALA A 215 -7.19 32.59 10.59
C ALA A 215 -7.99 33.15 11.78
N PHE A 216 -8.94 34.04 11.50
CA PHE A 216 -9.85 34.57 12.50
C PHE A 216 -10.83 33.51 13.02
N ALA A 217 -11.53 32.79 12.14
CA ALA A 217 -12.57 31.85 12.53
C ALA A 217 -12.04 30.55 13.16
N GLY A 218 -10.79 30.15 12.85
CA GLY A 218 -10.19 28.94 13.39
C GLY A 218 -10.87 27.68 12.84
N SER A 219 -11.45 26.87 13.73
CA SER A 219 -12.18 25.65 13.36
C SER A 219 -13.62 25.90 12.89
N ALA A 220 -14.13 27.12 13.06
CA ALA A 220 -15.43 27.52 12.53
C ALA A 220 -15.29 28.03 11.08
N ASN A 221 -16.30 27.85 10.24
CA ASN A 221 -16.38 28.36 8.87
C ASN A 221 -17.26 29.62 8.74
N TYR A 222 -17.89 30.12 9.82
CA TYR A 222 -18.90 31.19 9.71
C TYR A 222 -18.39 32.49 9.06
N SER A 223 -17.19 32.96 9.41
CA SER A 223 -16.61 34.17 8.79
C SER A 223 -16.08 33.89 7.36
N PRO A 224 -15.31 32.80 7.13
CA PRO A 224 -14.85 32.40 5.79
C PRO A 224 -15.93 32.28 4.72
N VAL A 225 -17.08 31.67 5.02
CA VAL A 225 -18.17 31.46 4.03
C VAL A 225 -18.62 32.80 3.42
N LEU A 226 -18.88 33.80 4.27
CA LEU A 226 -19.34 35.10 3.81
C LEU A 226 -18.20 35.95 3.21
N SER A 227 -17.01 35.90 3.81
CA SER A 227 -15.82 36.56 3.27
C SER A 227 -15.51 36.08 1.85
N GLY A 228 -15.60 34.78 1.61
CA GLY A 228 -15.39 34.18 0.30
C GLY A 228 -16.41 34.68 -0.73
N ALA A 229 -17.70 34.73 -0.37
CA ALA A 229 -18.74 35.24 -1.25
C ALA A 229 -18.52 36.72 -1.65
N PHE A 230 -18.22 37.58 -0.66
CA PHE A 230 -17.94 39.00 -0.90
C PHE A 230 -16.65 39.24 -1.68
N ALA A 231 -15.59 38.48 -1.36
CA ALA A 231 -14.33 38.52 -2.08
C ALA A 231 -14.51 38.09 -3.54
N GLY A 232 -15.28 37.02 -3.78
CA GLY A 232 -15.63 36.58 -5.13
C GLY A 232 -16.41 37.64 -5.91
N ALA A 233 -17.37 38.30 -5.26
CA ALA A 233 -18.10 39.42 -5.86
C ALA A 233 -17.19 40.60 -6.23
N LEU A 234 -16.24 40.94 -5.37
CA LEU A 234 -15.36 42.10 -5.53
C LEU A 234 -14.32 41.87 -6.62
N TRP A 235 -13.54 40.79 -6.52
CA TRP A 235 -12.38 40.53 -7.38
C TRP A 235 -12.70 39.71 -8.64
N GLY A 236 -13.73 38.85 -8.63
CA GLY A 236 -14.12 38.02 -9.78
C GLY A 236 -13.05 37.03 -10.25
N GLY A 237 -13.28 36.38 -11.40
CA GLY A 237 -12.29 35.52 -12.05
C GLY A 237 -12.08 34.15 -11.38
N LEU A 238 -12.98 33.78 -10.46
CA LEU A 238 -12.96 32.48 -9.81
C LEU A 238 -13.66 31.47 -10.73
N LYS A 239 -12.91 30.47 -11.18
CA LYS A 239 -13.45 29.36 -11.97
C LYS A 239 -13.77 28.17 -11.06
N PRO A 240 -14.80 27.36 -11.37
CA PRO A 240 -15.09 26.11 -10.67
C PRO A 240 -13.85 25.19 -10.58
N ASP A 241 -13.05 25.15 -11.66
CA ASP A 241 -11.82 24.35 -11.76
C ASP A 241 -10.67 24.85 -10.85
N LYS A 242 -10.85 26.00 -10.19
CA LYS A 242 -9.87 26.66 -9.31
C LYS A 242 -10.37 26.82 -7.87
N VAL A 243 -11.35 26.03 -7.42
CA VAL A 243 -11.72 25.91 -6.00
C VAL A 243 -10.52 25.36 -5.22
N ARG A 244 -9.58 26.25 -4.89
CA ARG A 244 -8.46 26.02 -3.97
C ARG A 244 -9.05 25.96 -2.57
N THR A 245 -9.13 24.78 -1.99
CA THR A 245 -9.43 24.60 -0.58
C THR A 245 -8.22 24.99 0.27
N VAL A 246 -8.24 26.23 0.77
CA VAL A 246 -7.31 26.71 1.82
C VAL A 246 -7.75 26.13 3.18
N GLY A 247 -7.15 24.99 3.53
CA GLY A 247 -6.98 24.45 4.88
C GLY A 247 -8.19 23.68 5.45
N ASN A 248 -8.05 22.47 5.99
CA ASN A 248 -6.86 21.71 6.38
C ASN A 248 -7.29 20.25 6.61
N SER A 249 -6.66 19.31 5.93
CA SER A 249 -6.06 18.18 6.62
C SER A 249 -4.64 18.09 6.07
N LYS A 250 -3.64 17.79 6.91
CA LYS A 250 -2.26 17.56 6.44
C LYS A 250 -2.20 16.54 5.29
N ILE A 251 -3.21 15.67 5.22
CA ILE A 251 -3.43 14.59 4.26
C ILE A 251 -3.83 15.14 2.87
N HIS A 252 -4.62 16.22 2.78
CA HIS A 252 -5.10 16.77 1.51
C HIS A 252 -4.01 17.50 0.71
N ASN A 253 -2.97 18.03 1.37
CA ASN A 253 -1.80 18.59 0.69
C ASN A 253 -0.78 17.51 0.25
N GLU A 254 -0.96 16.25 0.68
CA GLU A 254 -0.06 15.13 0.37
C GLU A 254 -0.51 14.31 -0.86
N TYR A 255 -1.80 14.36 -1.24
CA TYR A 255 -2.27 13.86 -2.54
C TYR A 255 -1.95 14.89 -3.63
N LYS A 256 -0.72 14.85 -4.14
CA LYS A 256 -0.37 15.50 -5.41
C LYS A 256 -0.54 14.45 -6.51
N GLY A 257 -1.49 14.63 -7.43
CA GLY A 257 -1.50 14.00 -8.76
C GLY A 257 -1.13 12.52 -8.75
N SER A 258 -2.07 11.57 -8.67
CA SER A 258 -1.66 10.16 -8.66
C SER A 258 -0.85 9.82 -9.90
N THR A 259 0.46 9.68 -9.71
CA THR A 259 1.29 8.91 -10.62
C THR A 259 0.83 7.46 -10.50
N LYS A 260 1.00 6.68 -11.57
CA LYS A 260 0.72 5.22 -11.64
C LYS A 260 1.20 4.41 -10.42
N THR A 261 2.13 4.96 -9.64
CA THR A 261 2.82 4.34 -8.50
C THR A 261 2.31 4.79 -7.12
N SER A 262 1.23 5.58 -7.03
CA SER A 262 0.79 6.19 -5.77
C SER A 262 -0.13 5.24 -4.97
N PRO A 263 0.24 4.81 -3.74
CA PRO A 263 -0.44 3.74 -2.99
C PRO A 263 -1.67 4.23 -2.21
N TRP A 264 -2.47 5.14 -2.76
CA TRP A 264 -3.62 5.71 -2.03
C TRP A 264 -4.81 4.77 -1.94
N LEU A 265 -4.80 3.66 -2.69
CA LEU A 265 -5.90 2.69 -2.79
C LEU A 265 -7.19 3.36 -3.29
N ILE A 266 -7.06 4.53 -3.92
CA ILE A 266 -8.21 5.37 -4.22
C ILE A 266 -9.02 4.77 -5.37
N GLY A 267 -8.40 3.99 -6.25
CA GLY A 267 -9.11 3.31 -7.32
C GLY A 267 -10.08 2.26 -6.82
N ALA A 268 -9.67 1.48 -5.81
CA ALA A 268 -10.55 0.51 -5.15
C ALA A 268 -11.75 1.21 -4.50
N ILE A 269 -11.47 2.29 -3.77
CA ILE A 269 -12.49 3.07 -3.05
C ILE A 269 -13.43 3.80 -4.02
N THR A 270 -12.92 4.36 -5.12
CA THR A 270 -13.75 4.98 -6.15
C THR A 270 -14.69 3.94 -6.75
N GLY A 271 -14.19 2.74 -7.04
CA GLY A 271 -15.00 1.64 -7.55
C GLY A 271 -16.16 1.27 -6.63
N ASP A 272 -15.86 1.06 -5.35
CA ASP A 272 -16.86 0.83 -4.29
C ASP A 272 -17.89 1.98 -4.25
N VAL A 273 -17.43 3.23 -4.04
CA VAL A 273 -18.31 4.40 -3.87
C VAL A 273 -19.24 4.59 -5.07
N VAL A 274 -18.70 4.47 -6.29
CA VAL A 274 -19.48 4.59 -7.53
C VAL A 274 -20.46 3.41 -7.65
N GLY A 275 -20.03 2.19 -7.35
CA GLY A 275 -20.86 1.00 -7.48
C GLY A 275 -21.95 0.83 -6.44
N SER A 276 -21.82 1.48 -5.27
CA SER A 276 -22.74 1.35 -4.12
C SER A 276 -24.21 1.72 -4.39
N ILE A 277 -24.50 2.43 -5.48
CA ILE A 277 -25.87 2.77 -5.92
C ILE A 277 -26.37 1.87 -7.05
N TYR A 278 -25.48 1.13 -7.71
CA TYR A 278 -25.80 0.23 -8.82
C TYR A 278 -25.94 -1.22 -8.36
N GLU A 279 -25.50 -1.54 -7.15
CA GLU A 279 -25.77 -2.81 -6.47
C GLU A 279 -27.30 -3.06 -6.44
N GLY A 280 -27.75 -4.19 -7.01
CA GLY A 280 -29.16 -4.61 -7.01
C GLY A 280 -30.10 -3.93 -8.03
N TYR A 281 -29.79 -2.72 -8.53
CA TYR A 281 -30.59 -2.04 -9.57
C TYR A 281 -29.95 -2.14 -10.96
N GLY A 282 -28.62 -2.10 -11.04
CA GLY A 282 -27.78 -2.31 -12.22
C GLY A 282 -28.00 -1.33 -13.38
N THR A 283 -26.95 -1.06 -14.16
CA THR A 283 -27.08 -0.45 -15.49
C THR A 283 -26.34 -1.31 -16.50
N LYS A 284 -26.91 -1.50 -17.69
CA LYS A 284 -26.24 -2.17 -18.82
C LYS A 284 -25.64 -1.19 -19.80
N ARG A 285 -25.47 0.06 -19.38
CA ARG A 285 -24.92 1.15 -20.19
C ARG A 285 -23.74 1.78 -19.48
N LYS A 286 -22.84 2.39 -20.25
CA LYS A 286 -21.71 3.16 -19.74
C LYS A 286 -22.04 4.64 -19.48
N ASP A 287 -23.17 5.15 -19.99
CA ASP A 287 -23.58 6.56 -19.92
C ASP A 287 -24.34 6.88 -18.61
N PHE A 288 -23.61 6.90 -17.50
CA PHE A 288 -24.17 7.23 -16.18
C PHE A 288 -23.26 8.21 -15.41
N PRO A 289 -23.80 9.02 -14.49
CA PRO A 289 -22.95 9.84 -13.62
C PRO A 289 -22.16 8.92 -12.66
N LEU A 290 -20.83 9.08 -12.60
CA LEU A 290 -19.99 8.30 -11.69
C LEU A 290 -20.40 8.55 -10.23
N PHE A 291 -20.53 9.83 -9.86
CA PHE A 291 -20.92 10.24 -8.52
C PHE A 291 -22.34 10.79 -8.55
N GLY A 292 -23.14 10.38 -7.56
CA GLY A 292 -24.53 10.80 -7.46
C GLY A 292 -25.08 10.65 -6.05
N HIS A 293 -26.30 11.13 -5.87
CA HIS A 293 -26.99 11.05 -4.59
C HIS A 293 -27.12 9.59 -4.13
N GLY A 294 -26.55 9.26 -2.97
CA GLY A 294 -26.61 7.92 -2.37
C GLY A 294 -25.33 7.09 -2.52
N CYS A 295 -24.36 7.57 -3.29
CA CYS A 295 -22.99 7.05 -3.28
C CYS A 295 -22.45 7.06 -1.84
N ARG A 296 -21.86 5.95 -1.44
CA ARG A 296 -21.23 5.76 -0.12
C ARG A 296 -20.18 4.68 -0.24
N PHE A 297 -19.18 4.70 0.61
CA PHE A 297 -18.31 3.54 0.75
C PHE A 297 -19.07 2.38 1.42
N THR A 298 -18.80 1.14 1.01
CA THR A 298 -19.39 -0.08 1.56
C THR A 298 -18.36 -0.89 2.34
N ASP A 299 -18.62 -2.17 2.58
CA ASP A 299 -17.67 -3.07 3.22
C ASP A 299 -16.39 -3.29 2.42
N ASP A 300 -16.39 -3.01 1.12
CA ASP A 300 -15.22 -3.09 0.25
C ASP A 300 -14.12 -2.13 0.72
N THR A 301 -14.45 -0.84 0.86
CA THR A 301 -13.54 0.17 1.40
C THR A 301 -13.16 -0.17 2.83
N ILE A 302 -14.12 -0.56 3.68
CA ILE A 302 -13.82 -0.83 5.10
C ILE A 302 -12.86 -2.01 5.25
N CYS A 303 -13.06 -3.09 4.51
CA CYS A 303 -12.16 -4.25 4.53
C CYS A 303 -10.80 -3.89 3.93
N THR A 304 -10.75 -3.14 2.83
CA THR A 304 -9.50 -2.64 2.23
C THR A 304 -8.68 -1.82 3.24
N VAL A 305 -9.32 -0.87 3.91
CA VAL A 305 -8.68 0.00 4.92
C VAL A 305 -8.23 -0.82 6.14
N ALA A 306 -9.02 -1.81 6.58
CA ALA A 306 -8.65 -2.71 7.66
C ALA A 306 -7.40 -3.54 7.33
N ILE A 307 -7.28 -4.02 6.09
CA ILE A 307 -6.07 -4.72 5.63
C ILE A 307 -4.88 -3.77 5.58
N ALA A 308 -5.04 -2.55 5.07
CA ALA A 308 -3.98 -1.53 5.08
C ALA A 308 -3.48 -1.22 6.51
N ASP A 309 -4.40 -1.02 7.46
CA ASP A 309 -4.09 -0.80 8.89
C ASP A 309 -3.33 -1.99 9.50
N CYS A 310 -3.78 -3.22 9.22
CA CYS A 310 -3.13 -4.44 9.69
C CYS A 310 -1.71 -4.60 9.15
N LEU A 311 -1.49 -4.34 7.87
CA LEU A 311 -0.16 -4.47 7.24
C LEU A 311 0.83 -3.46 7.83
N MET A 312 0.41 -2.22 8.04
CA MET A 312 1.27 -1.18 8.63
C MET A 312 1.68 -1.47 10.07
N ASN A 313 0.72 -1.91 10.89
CA ASN A 313 0.89 -1.94 12.34
C ASN A 313 1.22 -3.34 12.87
N GLY A 314 1.02 -4.39 12.06
CA GLY A 314 1.17 -5.77 12.46
C GLY A 314 0.09 -6.23 13.44
N GLY A 315 -0.25 -7.51 13.40
CA GLY A 315 -1.26 -8.10 14.28
C GLY A 315 -2.07 -9.18 13.59
N ASP A 316 -3.14 -9.62 14.24
CA ASP A 316 -4.02 -10.64 13.69
C ASP A 316 -5.06 -10.01 12.76
N VAL A 317 -5.13 -10.49 11.51
CA VAL A 317 -6.03 -9.96 10.48
C VAL A 317 -7.49 -10.04 10.90
N ALA A 318 -7.89 -11.09 11.62
CA ALA A 318 -9.27 -11.24 12.09
C ALA A 318 -9.64 -10.14 13.08
N ASP A 319 -8.72 -9.78 13.98
CA ASP A 319 -8.93 -8.71 14.97
C ASP A 319 -9.10 -7.35 14.31
N TYR A 320 -8.29 -7.04 13.29
CA TYR A 320 -8.45 -5.79 12.52
C TYR A 320 -9.78 -5.76 11.76
N LEU A 321 -10.12 -6.81 11.02
CA LEU A 321 -11.41 -6.87 10.32
C LEU A 321 -12.59 -6.72 11.29
N ARG A 322 -12.57 -7.41 12.44
CA ARG A 322 -13.61 -7.30 13.49
C ARG A 322 -13.68 -5.89 14.09
N LYS A 323 -12.53 -5.26 14.37
CA LYS A 323 -12.44 -3.87 14.87
C LYS A 323 -13.16 -2.92 13.91
N TYR A 324 -12.89 -3.01 12.61
CA TYR A 324 -13.50 -2.14 11.61
C TYR A 324 -14.98 -2.44 11.38
N VAL A 325 -15.38 -3.71 11.34
CA VAL A 325 -16.80 -4.09 11.23
C VAL A 325 -17.60 -3.56 12.42
N LYS A 326 -17.06 -3.67 13.64
CA LYS A 326 -17.71 -3.13 14.85
C LYS A 326 -17.84 -1.61 14.80
N LYS A 327 -16.88 -0.93 14.17
CA LYS A 327 -16.87 0.52 14.02
C LYS A 327 -17.84 1.02 12.94
N TYR A 328 -17.98 0.27 11.85
CA TYR A 328 -18.83 0.58 10.71
C TYR A 328 -19.86 -0.52 10.47
N PRO A 329 -20.81 -0.79 11.40
CA PRO A 329 -21.65 -1.99 11.37
C PRO A 329 -22.72 -2.02 10.27
N HIS A 330 -22.92 -0.91 9.54
CA HIS A 330 -23.98 -0.70 8.55
C HIS A 330 -23.44 -0.52 7.12
N SER A 331 -22.26 -1.05 6.81
CA SER A 331 -21.59 -0.82 5.52
C SER A 331 -21.92 -1.79 4.40
N GLY A 332 -22.66 -2.89 4.62
CA GLY A 332 -23.05 -3.81 3.52
C GLY A 332 -22.73 -5.29 3.74
N TYR A 333 -21.95 -5.62 4.79
CA TYR A 333 -21.41 -6.97 4.99
C TYR A 333 -22.37 -8.15 4.74
N GLY A 334 -21.89 -9.11 3.96
CA GLY A 334 -22.56 -10.39 3.75
C GLY A 334 -22.92 -11.10 5.07
N GLY A 335 -24.05 -11.81 5.08
CA GLY A 335 -24.64 -12.35 6.30
C GLY A 335 -23.71 -13.27 7.12
N MET A 336 -22.94 -14.13 6.46
CA MET A 336 -21.96 -14.99 7.14
C MET A 336 -20.74 -14.21 7.65
N PHE A 337 -20.26 -13.22 6.90
CA PHE A 337 -19.17 -12.35 7.34
C PHE A 337 -19.57 -11.54 8.58
N LYS A 338 -20.78 -10.98 8.58
CA LYS A 338 -21.35 -10.28 9.73
C LYS A 338 -21.48 -11.19 10.95
N LYS A 339 -21.88 -12.46 10.77
CA LYS A 339 -21.94 -13.44 11.86
C LYS A 339 -20.55 -13.70 12.43
N TRP A 340 -19.57 -13.98 11.57
CA TRP A 340 -18.18 -14.20 11.96
C TRP A 340 -17.56 -12.99 12.69
N ALA A 341 -17.86 -11.77 12.23
CA ALA A 341 -17.34 -10.55 12.84
C ALA A 341 -17.90 -10.30 14.25
N ASN A 342 -19.12 -10.76 14.53
CA ASN A 342 -19.78 -10.58 15.83
C ASN A 342 -19.53 -11.73 16.81
N ASP A 343 -18.89 -12.82 16.38
CA ASP A 343 -18.54 -13.97 17.21
C ASP A 343 -17.02 -14.17 17.24
N PRO A 344 -16.33 -13.65 18.28
CA PRO A 344 -14.88 -13.77 18.38
C PRO A 344 -14.36 -15.22 18.41
N SER A 345 -15.20 -16.18 18.80
CA SER A 345 -14.84 -17.60 18.86
C SER A 345 -14.86 -18.30 17.50
N MET A 346 -15.47 -17.68 16.49
CA MET A 346 -15.61 -18.25 15.17
C MET A 346 -14.29 -18.11 14.38
N GLY A 347 -13.73 -19.23 13.96
CA GLY A 347 -12.61 -19.27 13.02
C GLY A 347 -13.02 -18.97 11.58
N PRO A 348 -12.09 -19.04 10.61
CA PRO A 348 -12.43 -18.96 9.20
C PRO A 348 -13.43 -20.07 8.82
N TYR A 349 -14.33 -19.77 7.89
CA TYR A 349 -15.55 -20.57 7.66
C TYR A 349 -15.68 -21.07 6.21
N ASP A 350 -14.55 -21.32 5.56
CA ASP A 350 -14.44 -21.92 4.23
C ASP A 350 -15.18 -21.12 3.15
N SER A 351 -15.09 -19.79 3.22
CA SER A 351 -15.74 -18.90 2.24
C SER A 351 -15.01 -18.91 0.90
N TRP A 352 -15.76 -19.11 -0.18
CA TRP A 352 -15.31 -19.00 -1.58
C TRP A 352 -15.71 -17.67 -2.24
N GLY A 353 -16.31 -16.76 -1.48
CA GLY A 353 -16.84 -15.50 -1.97
C GLY A 353 -15.75 -14.48 -2.39
N ASN A 354 -16.16 -13.51 -3.20
CA ASN A 354 -15.35 -12.40 -3.71
C ASN A 354 -14.88 -11.41 -2.63
N GLY A 355 -15.39 -11.54 -1.40
CA GLY A 355 -14.97 -10.81 -0.20
C GLY A 355 -13.48 -10.88 0.12
N SER A 356 -12.77 -11.91 -0.35
CA SER A 356 -11.32 -11.98 -0.28
C SER A 356 -10.64 -11.08 -1.32
N ALA A 357 -11.18 -11.02 -2.54
CA ALA A 357 -10.60 -10.30 -3.67
C ALA A 357 -10.82 -8.78 -3.60
N MET A 358 -11.95 -8.33 -3.04
CA MET A 358 -12.26 -6.89 -2.95
C MET A 358 -11.34 -6.11 -2.00
N ARG A 359 -10.66 -6.80 -1.06
CA ARG A 359 -9.91 -6.15 0.04
C ARG A 359 -8.39 -6.27 -0.06
N VAL A 360 -7.86 -6.90 -1.11
CA VAL A 360 -6.42 -7.21 -1.24
C VAL A 360 -5.61 -6.16 -1.98
N SER A 361 -6.22 -5.07 -2.44
CA SER A 361 -5.52 -3.96 -3.09
C SER A 361 -4.35 -3.34 -2.28
N PRO A 362 -4.28 -3.39 -0.93
CA PRO A 362 -3.10 -2.95 -0.19
C PRO A 362 -1.91 -3.92 -0.25
N VAL A 363 -2.10 -5.17 -0.67
CA VAL A 363 -1.00 -6.16 -0.64
C VAL A 363 0.15 -5.78 -1.60
N PRO A 364 -0.10 -5.47 -2.89
CA PRO A 364 0.97 -5.30 -3.87
C PRO A 364 1.88 -4.08 -3.62
N TYR A 365 1.35 -3.02 -3.02
CA TYR A 365 2.16 -1.84 -2.67
C TYR A 365 3.04 -2.08 -1.43
N PHE A 366 2.64 -3.04 -0.56
CA PHE A 366 3.36 -3.39 0.66
C PHE A 366 4.36 -4.53 0.47
N ALA A 367 4.05 -5.47 -0.42
CA ALA A 367 4.83 -6.67 -0.68
C ALA A 367 6.27 -6.35 -1.14
N LYS A 368 7.21 -7.21 -0.76
CA LYS A 368 8.63 -7.07 -1.09
C LYS A 368 8.95 -7.51 -2.52
N ASP A 369 8.36 -8.63 -2.92
CA ASP A 369 8.56 -9.30 -4.20
C ASP A 369 7.29 -10.06 -4.60
N PHE A 370 7.34 -10.75 -5.74
CA PHE A 370 6.19 -11.47 -6.30
C PHE A 370 5.70 -12.62 -5.42
N ASP A 371 6.59 -13.35 -4.75
CA ASP A 371 6.19 -14.45 -3.87
C ASP A 371 5.54 -13.91 -2.60
N ASP A 372 6.05 -12.78 -2.09
CA ASP A 372 5.47 -12.05 -0.97
C ASP A 372 4.06 -11.53 -1.30
N VAL A 373 3.78 -11.15 -2.56
CA VAL A 373 2.40 -10.82 -3.02
C VAL A 373 1.47 -12.01 -2.84
N LEU A 374 1.87 -13.20 -3.32
CA LEU A 374 1.05 -14.41 -3.22
C LEU A 374 0.81 -14.81 -1.76
N TYR A 375 1.87 -14.76 -0.94
CA TYR A 375 1.81 -15.07 0.48
C TYR A 375 0.91 -14.11 1.26
N LEU A 376 1.13 -12.80 1.10
CA LEU A 376 0.36 -11.79 1.82
C LEU A 376 -1.12 -11.80 1.39
N ALA A 377 -1.40 -12.00 0.10
CA ALA A 377 -2.77 -12.12 -0.40
C ALA A 377 -3.49 -13.34 0.20
N GLU A 378 -2.80 -14.49 0.34
CA GLU A 378 -3.33 -15.66 1.05
C GLU A 378 -3.53 -15.37 2.54
N TYR A 379 -2.51 -14.80 3.20
CA TYR A 379 -2.52 -14.49 4.63
C TYR A 379 -3.71 -13.60 5.01
N VAL A 380 -3.90 -12.46 4.32
CA VAL A 380 -5.01 -11.54 4.63
C VAL A 380 -6.39 -12.08 4.25
N SER A 381 -6.45 -13.06 3.35
CA SER A 381 -7.69 -13.69 2.91
C SER A 381 -8.13 -14.82 3.85
N SER A 382 -7.17 -15.62 4.32
CA SER A 382 -7.37 -16.84 5.12
C SER A 382 -8.13 -16.62 6.44
N ALA A 383 -8.15 -15.39 6.97
CA ALA A 383 -8.91 -15.03 8.17
C ALA A 383 -10.42 -15.30 8.06
N THR A 384 -10.96 -15.34 6.83
CA THR A 384 -12.38 -15.66 6.56
C THR A 384 -12.57 -16.60 5.37
N HIS A 385 -11.72 -16.50 4.36
CA HIS A 385 -11.83 -17.18 3.07
C HIS A 385 -10.70 -18.21 2.92
N ASN A 386 -10.69 -19.25 3.75
CA ASN A 386 -9.71 -20.34 3.67
C ASN A 386 -10.08 -21.43 2.64
N HIS A 387 -11.11 -21.21 1.84
CA HIS A 387 -11.42 -22.06 0.69
C HIS A 387 -10.44 -21.78 -0.46
N PRO A 388 -9.95 -22.80 -1.20
CA PRO A 388 -8.99 -22.59 -2.30
C PRO A 388 -9.43 -21.54 -3.31
N GLU A 389 -10.72 -21.51 -3.69
CA GLU A 389 -11.26 -20.52 -4.63
C GLU A 389 -11.22 -19.08 -4.09
N GLY A 390 -11.43 -18.89 -2.78
CA GLY A 390 -11.34 -17.59 -2.13
C GLY A 390 -9.92 -17.04 -2.16
N ILE A 391 -8.94 -17.88 -1.81
CA ILE A 391 -7.51 -17.55 -1.88
C ILE A 391 -7.08 -17.28 -3.33
N LYS A 392 -7.52 -18.12 -4.27
CA LYS A 392 -7.22 -17.99 -5.70
C LYS A 392 -7.69 -16.65 -6.26
N GLY A 393 -8.92 -16.21 -5.94
CA GLY A 393 -9.44 -14.92 -6.36
C GLY A 393 -8.64 -13.74 -5.80
N ALA A 394 -8.28 -13.79 -4.52
CA ALA A 394 -7.43 -12.77 -3.88
C ALA A 394 -6.04 -12.68 -4.53
N GLN A 395 -5.38 -13.82 -4.73
CA GLN A 395 -4.06 -13.87 -5.36
C GLN A 395 -4.10 -13.37 -6.82
N ALA A 396 -5.16 -13.70 -7.57
CA ALA A 396 -5.31 -13.22 -8.95
C ALA A 396 -5.40 -11.69 -9.03
N VAL A 397 -6.19 -11.05 -8.15
CA VAL A 397 -6.29 -9.58 -8.10
C VAL A 397 -4.96 -8.96 -7.66
N ALA A 398 -4.34 -9.49 -6.61
CA ALA A 398 -3.06 -8.97 -6.11
C ALA A 398 -1.94 -9.08 -7.16
N VAL A 399 -1.86 -10.19 -7.90
CA VAL A 399 -0.91 -10.38 -9.01
C VAL A 399 -1.19 -9.41 -10.15
N ALA A 400 -2.45 -9.20 -10.54
CA ALA A 400 -2.80 -8.26 -11.61
C ALA A 400 -2.35 -6.83 -11.27
N ILE A 401 -2.61 -6.37 -10.06
CA ILE A 401 -2.15 -5.06 -9.56
C ILE A 401 -0.62 -5.01 -9.54
N TRP A 402 0.05 -6.04 -8.99
CA TRP A 402 1.53 -6.08 -8.94
C TRP A 402 2.14 -5.96 -10.33
N MET A 403 1.66 -6.74 -11.30
CA MET A 403 2.16 -6.69 -12.67
C MET A 403 1.91 -5.33 -13.32
N ALA A 404 0.74 -4.72 -13.10
CA ALA A 404 0.42 -3.38 -13.60
C ALA A 404 1.38 -2.31 -13.04
N LEU A 405 1.68 -2.38 -11.73
CA LEU A 405 2.68 -1.52 -11.07
C LEU A 405 4.10 -1.70 -11.62
N HIS A 406 4.39 -2.86 -12.20
CA HIS A 406 5.67 -3.20 -12.84
C HIS A 406 5.61 -3.09 -14.38
N ASP A 407 4.71 -2.24 -14.89
CA ASP A 407 4.60 -1.89 -16.30
C ASP A 407 4.30 -3.06 -17.27
N ALA A 408 3.75 -4.17 -16.76
CA ALA A 408 3.25 -5.23 -17.61
C ALA A 408 2.07 -4.75 -18.48
N LYS A 409 1.98 -5.28 -19.70
CA LYS A 409 0.85 -4.98 -20.59
C LYS A 409 -0.37 -5.79 -20.21
N SER A 410 -1.56 -5.29 -20.58
CA SER A 410 -2.82 -5.99 -20.32
C SER A 410 -2.84 -7.43 -20.85
N GLU A 411 -2.19 -7.70 -21.99
CA GLU A 411 -2.07 -9.05 -22.55
C GLU A 411 -1.20 -9.99 -21.70
N ASP A 412 -0.11 -9.46 -21.13
CA ASP A 412 0.79 -10.23 -20.27
C ASP A 412 0.08 -10.58 -18.95
N ILE A 413 -0.63 -9.61 -18.36
CA ILE A 413 -1.46 -9.83 -17.18
C ILE A 413 -2.54 -10.87 -17.48
N ARG A 414 -3.23 -10.74 -18.62
CA ARG A 414 -4.26 -11.69 -19.04
C ARG A 414 -3.72 -13.11 -19.15
N SER A 415 -2.56 -13.28 -19.80
CA SER A 415 -1.91 -14.57 -19.96
C SER A 415 -1.50 -15.18 -18.62
N GLU A 416 -0.89 -14.38 -17.73
CA GLU A 416 -0.44 -14.85 -16.42
C GLU A 416 -1.62 -15.30 -15.55
N ILE A 417 -2.69 -14.49 -15.48
CA ILE A 417 -3.86 -14.82 -14.67
C ILE A 417 -4.57 -16.07 -15.21
N SER A 418 -4.74 -16.18 -16.54
CA SER A 418 -5.35 -17.37 -17.14
C SER A 418 -4.51 -18.63 -16.96
N SER A 419 -3.19 -18.54 -17.08
CA SER A 419 -2.28 -19.69 -16.90
C SER A 419 -2.20 -20.14 -15.43
N ARG A 420 -1.96 -19.20 -14.51
CA ARG A 420 -1.72 -19.51 -13.10
C ARG A 420 -2.99 -19.87 -12.34
N PHE A 421 -4.07 -19.12 -12.55
CA PHE A 421 -5.30 -19.24 -11.76
C PHE A 421 -6.44 -19.92 -12.52
N GLN A 422 -6.23 -20.29 -13.79
CA GLN A 422 -7.20 -20.98 -14.63
C GLN A 422 -8.52 -20.20 -14.79
N TYR A 423 -8.44 -18.86 -14.73
CA TYR A 423 -9.56 -17.98 -15.02
C TYR A 423 -9.65 -17.71 -16.52
N ASP A 424 -10.84 -17.90 -17.10
CA ASP A 424 -11.12 -17.56 -18.49
C ASP A 424 -11.27 -16.05 -18.62
N LEU A 425 -10.25 -15.42 -19.19
CA LEU A 425 -10.24 -13.99 -19.52
C LEU A 425 -10.36 -13.78 -21.04
N SER A 426 -10.89 -14.72 -21.82
CA SER A 426 -10.93 -14.59 -23.28
C SER A 426 -12.05 -13.68 -23.80
N LYS A 427 -13.08 -13.46 -22.99
CA LYS A 427 -14.25 -12.64 -23.36
C LYS A 427 -13.95 -11.15 -23.30
N THR A 428 -14.68 -10.41 -24.11
CA THR A 428 -14.73 -8.95 -24.07
C THR A 428 -15.80 -8.42 -23.11
N VAL A 429 -15.65 -7.17 -22.66
CA VAL A 429 -16.67 -6.52 -21.81
C VAL A 429 -18.03 -6.50 -22.50
N ASP A 430 -18.06 -6.27 -23.82
CA ASP A 430 -19.29 -6.26 -24.62
C ASP A 430 -19.98 -7.62 -24.69
N GLU A 431 -19.22 -8.72 -24.69
CA GLU A 431 -19.76 -10.09 -24.65
C GLU A 431 -20.28 -10.48 -23.26
N ILE A 432 -19.69 -9.93 -22.19
CA ILE A 432 -20.10 -10.20 -20.81
C ILE A 432 -21.38 -9.44 -20.47
N ARG A 433 -21.49 -8.19 -20.92
CA ARG A 433 -22.53 -7.22 -20.51
C ARG A 433 -23.97 -7.74 -20.55
N PRO A 434 -24.45 -8.41 -21.62
CA PRO A 434 -25.85 -8.81 -21.75
C PRO A 434 -26.28 -9.85 -20.70
N ASP A 435 -25.39 -10.79 -20.39
CA ASP A 435 -25.75 -12.02 -19.68
C ASP A 435 -25.24 -12.09 -18.25
N TYR A 436 -24.26 -11.26 -17.87
CA TYR A 436 -23.75 -11.24 -16.50
C TYR A 436 -24.83 -10.83 -15.47
N ARG A 437 -24.82 -11.49 -14.31
CA ARG A 437 -25.78 -11.36 -13.22
C ARG A 437 -25.04 -11.28 -11.87
N PHE A 438 -25.78 -10.95 -10.82
CA PHE A 438 -25.25 -10.85 -9.46
C PHE A 438 -24.63 -12.19 -9.01
N ASP A 439 -23.32 -12.19 -8.77
CA ASP A 439 -22.54 -13.36 -8.38
C ASP A 439 -21.49 -12.94 -7.34
N VAL A 440 -21.60 -13.51 -6.16
CA VAL A 440 -20.73 -13.23 -5.00
C VAL A 440 -19.52 -14.17 -4.96
N SER A 441 -19.37 -15.09 -5.92
CA SER A 441 -18.24 -16.03 -5.97
C SER A 441 -17.00 -15.36 -6.53
N CYS A 442 -15.82 -15.77 -6.05
CA CYS A 442 -14.56 -15.42 -6.72
C CYS A 442 -14.58 -15.88 -8.19
N ALA A 443 -14.97 -17.13 -8.46
CA ALA A 443 -14.99 -17.71 -9.80
C ALA A 443 -15.88 -16.94 -10.80
N GLY A 444 -17.01 -16.42 -10.32
CA GLY A 444 -17.99 -15.72 -11.13
C GLY A 444 -17.68 -14.24 -11.34
N SER A 445 -17.11 -13.56 -10.33
CA SER A 445 -16.94 -12.09 -10.36
C SER A 445 -15.51 -11.61 -10.63
N VAL A 446 -14.48 -12.28 -10.08
CA VAL A 446 -13.08 -11.84 -10.22
C VAL A 446 -12.62 -11.80 -11.67
N PRO A 447 -12.87 -12.82 -12.52
CA PRO A 447 -12.49 -12.76 -13.93
C PRO A 447 -13.13 -11.58 -14.65
N GLN A 448 -14.39 -11.26 -14.34
CA GLN A 448 -15.11 -10.17 -15.02
C GLN A 448 -14.54 -8.81 -14.62
N ALA A 449 -14.25 -8.61 -13.33
CA ALA A 449 -13.62 -7.39 -12.86
C ALA A 449 -12.22 -7.18 -13.48
N ILE A 450 -11.42 -8.25 -13.60
CA ILE A 450 -10.12 -8.20 -14.27
C ILE A 450 -10.29 -7.83 -15.75
N ILE A 451 -11.21 -8.47 -16.48
CA ILE A 451 -11.48 -8.14 -17.89
C ILE A 451 -11.88 -6.66 -18.04
N CYS A 452 -12.76 -6.15 -17.17
CA CYS A 452 -13.18 -4.75 -17.19
C CYS A 452 -12.01 -3.76 -17.04
N ALA A 453 -11.02 -4.08 -16.22
CA ALA A 453 -9.82 -3.26 -16.07
C ALA A 453 -8.85 -3.42 -17.25
N LEU A 454 -8.64 -4.65 -17.74
CA LEU A 454 -7.67 -4.93 -18.80
C LEU A 454 -8.09 -4.44 -20.19
N GLU A 455 -9.40 -4.30 -20.45
CA GLU A 455 -9.94 -3.75 -21.72
C GLU A 455 -10.19 -2.25 -21.69
N ALA A 456 -10.02 -1.61 -20.54
CA ALA A 456 -10.24 -0.17 -20.40
C ALA A 456 -9.15 0.63 -21.12
N THR A 457 -9.52 1.81 -21.63
CA THR A 457 -8.57 2.78 -22.21
C THR A 457 -8.01 3.75 -21.18
N ASP A 458 -8.74 3.95 -20.09
CA ASP A 458 -8.38 4.80 -18.96
C ASP A 458 -9.12 4.35 -17.68
N PHE A 459 -8.83 5.02 -16.57
CA PHE A 459 -9.43 4.68 -15.28
C PHE A 459 -10.96 4.81 -15.25
N GLU A 460 -11.51 5.88 -15.82
CA GLU A 460 -12.95 6.10 -15.84
C GLU A 460 -13.65 5.02 -16.67
N ASP A 461 -13.09 4.65 -17.83
CA ASP A 461 -13.64 3.57 -18.65
C ASP A 461 -13.61 2.22 -17.92
N ALA A 462 -12.60 1.95 -17.08
CA ALA A 462 -12.56 0.73 -16.26
C ALA A 462 -13.73 0.68 -15.26
N ILE A 463 -14.01 1.79 -14.57
CA ILE A 463 -15.17 1.89 -13.66
C ILE A 463 -16.46 1.75 -14.46
N ARG A 464 -16.57 2.43 -15.61
CA ARG A 464 -17.75 2.32 -16.49
C ARG A 464 -17.95 0.90 -17.02
N ASN A 465 -16.89 0.19 -17.38
CA ASN A 465 -16.91 -1.23 -17.76
C ASN A 465 -17.53 -2.06 -16.63
N ALA A 466 -16.95 -1.97 -15.44
CA ALA A 466 -17.35 -2.74 -14.26
C ALA A 466 -18.82 -2.51 -13.87
N ILE A 467 -19.26 -1.25 -13.82
CA ILE A 467 -20.66 -0.93 -13.52
C ILE A 467 -21.60 -1.38 -14.64
N SER A 468 -21.20 -1.22 -15.90
CA SER A 468 -22.05 -1.55 -17.06
C SER A 468 -22.31 -3.05 -17.20
N ILE A 469 -21.43 -3.92 -16.71
CA ILE A 469 -21.69 -5.36 -16.70
C ILE A 469 -22.69 -5.76 -15.60
N GLY A 470 -22.93 -4.88 -14.62
CA GLY A 470 -23.87 -5.09 -13.52
C GLY A 470 -23.43 -6.20 -12.55
N GLY A 471 -24.37 -6.70 -11.75
CA GLY A 471 -24.11 -7.71 -10.73
C GLY A 471 -23.76 -7.09 -9.38
N ASP A 472 -22.73 -7.61 -8.73
CA ASP A 472 -22.17 -7.10 -7.46
C ASP A 472 -21.32 -5.85 -7.75
N SER A 473 -22.01 -4.77 -8.10
CA SER A 473 -21.43 -3.65 -8.86
C SER A 473 -20.38 -2.86 -8.09
N ASP A 474 -20.54 -2.66 -6.78
CA ASP A 474 -19.52 -2.10 -5.91
C ASP A 474 -18.29 -3.00 -5.83
N THR A 475 -18.46 -4.30 -5.56
CA THR A 475 -17.31 -5.22 -5.48
C THR A 475 -16.56 -5.38 -6.79
N ILE A 476 -17.27 -5.48 -7.92
CA ILE A 476 -16.63 -5.60 -9.23
C ILE A 476 -15.91 -4.31 -9.61
N ALA A 477 -16.54 -3.15 -9.36
CA ALA A 477 -15.90 -1.86 -9.61
C ALA A 477 -14.73 -1.60 -8.66
N CYS A 478 -14.79 -2.05 -7.40
CA CYS A 478 -13.70 -1.99 -6.44
C CYS A 478 -12.48 -2.78 -6.95
N ILE A 479 -12.69 -4.04 -7.34
CA ILE A 479 -11.61 -4.88 -7.89
C ILE A 479 -11.05 -4.26 -9.18
N ALA A 480 -11.92 -3.91 -10.14
CA ALA A 480 -11.50 -3.33 -11.41
C ALA A 480 -10.77 -2.00 -11.22
N GLY A 481 -11.29 -1.13 -10.33
CA GLY A 481 -10.71 0.16 -9.99
C GLY A 481 -9.34 0.04 -9.34
N SER A 482 -9.11 -0.97 -8.50
CA SER A 482 -7.79 -1.21 -7.91
C SER A 482 -6.72 -1.58 -8.95
N ILE A 483 -7.10 -2.37 -9.96
CA ILE A 483 -6.21 -2.74 -11.08
C ILE A 483 -6.03 -1.54 -12.02
N ALA A 484 -7.10 -0.80 -12.30
CA ALA A 484 -7.08 0.37 -13.16
C ALA A 484 -6.24 1.51 -12.59
N GLU A 485 -6.25 1.72 -11.27
CA GLU A 485 -5.35 2.67 -10.60
C GLU A 485 -3.89 2.31 -10.87
N ALA A 486 -3.53 1.02 -10.78
CA ALA A 486 -2.18 0.54 -11.07
C ALA A 486 -1.83 0.61 -12.56
N LEU A 487 -2.80 0.53 -13.47
CA LEU A 487 -2.56 0.64 -14.92
C LEU A 487 -2.43 2.08 -15.41
N PHE A 488 -3.33 2.95 -14.95
CA PHE A 488 -3.57 4.28 -15.54
C PHE A 488 -3.34 5.45 -14.57
N GLY A 489 -3.31 5.19 -13.26
CA GLY A 489 -3.53 6.22 -12.24
C GLY A 489 -5.00 6.64 -12.15
N VAL A 490 -5.37 7.38 -11.12
CA VAL A 490 -6.72 7.94 -10.93
C VAL A 490 -6.70 9.44 -11.25
N PRO A 491 -7.59 9.93 -12.14
CA PRO A 491 -7.74 11.36 -12.39
C PRO A 491 -8.00 12.17 -11.11
N ASP A 492 -7.37 13.35 -10.99
CA ASP A 492 -7.40 14.14 -9.75
C ASP A 492 -8.80 14.59 -9.34
N ASP A 493 -9.66 14.90 -10.30
CA ASP A 493 -11.07 15.24 -10.08
C ASP A 493 -11.87 14.06 -9.51
N ILE A 494 -11.67 12.86 -10.07
CA ILE A 494 -12.29 11.62 -9.58
C ILE A 494 -11.79 11.27 -8.19
N ALA A 495 -10.48 11.34 -7.96
CA ALA A 495 -9.88 11.05 -6.66
C ALA A 495 -10.33 12.05 -5.59
N PHE A 496 -10.38 13.34 -5.94
CA PHE A 496 -10.86 14.40 -5.06
C PHE A 496 -12.31 14.16 -4.63
N ILE A 497 -13.20 13.93 -5.59
CA ILE A 497 -14.62 13.66 -5.29
C ILE A 497 -14.74 12.37 -4.45
N THR A 498 -13.95 11.34 -4.73
CA THR A 498 -13.95 10.10 -3.94
C THR A 498 -13.55 10.35 -2.48
N MET A 499 -12.53 11.19 -2.24
CA MET A 499 -12.10 11.54 -0.88
C MET A 499 -13.20 12.25 -0.07
N GLU A 500 -14.11 12.99 -0.71
CA GLU A 500 -15.23 13.64 -0.02
C GLU A 500 -16.23 12.64 0.58
N TYR A 501 -16.30 11.42 0.05
CA TYR A 501 -17.14 10.35 0.61
C TYR A 501 -16.51 9.69 1.85
N LEU A 502 -15.24 9.94 2.14
CA LEU A 502 -14.51 9.30 3.24
C LEU A 502 -14.49 10.17 4.51
N ASN A 503 -14.62 9.52 5.66
CA ASN A 503 -14.41 10.18 6.95
C ASN A 503 -12.92 10.39 7.26
N ASP A 504 -12.62 11.30 8.19
CA ASP A 504 -11.25 11.68 8.57
C ASP A 504 -10.39 10.52 9.06
N GLU A 505 -11.01 9.52 9.66
CA GLU A 505 -10.28 8.36 10.15
C GLU A 505 -9.81 7.46 9.02
N ILE A 506 -10.68 7.13 8.06
CA ILE A 506 -10.28 6.39 6.86
C ILE A 506 -9.20 7.17 6.13
N LYS A 507 -9.39 8.49 5.93
CA LYS A 507 -8.38 9.38 5.33
C LYS A 507 -7.04 9.30 6.07
N CYS A 508 -7.05 9.27 7.41
CA CYS A 508 -5.86 9.15 8.24
C CYS A 508 -5.12 7.82 8.00
N VAL A 509 -5.82 6.70 7.98
CA VAL A 509 -5.23 5.37 7.71
C VAL A 509 -4.63 5.33 6.31
N LEU A 510 -5.33 5.86 5.29
CA LEU A 510 -4.80 5.92 3.92
C LEU A 510 -3.53 6.78 3.83
N SER A 511 -3.49 7.93 4.51
CA SER A 511 -2.30 8.78 4.57
C SER A 511 -1.11 8.05 5.20
N GLN A 512 -1.34 7.39 6.34
CA GLN A 512 -0.31 6.60 7.02
C GLN A 512 0.19 5.47 6.13
N TYR A 513 -0.72 4.80 5.43
CA TYR A 513 -0.39 3.71 4.52
C TYR A 513 0.47 4.18 3.37
N VAL A 514 0.14 5.34 2.80
CA VAL A 514 0.95 5.98 1.76
C VAL A 514 2.33 6.33 2.28
N ASP A 515 2.46 6.88 3.49
CA ASP A 515 3.74 7.20 4.09
C ASP A 515 4.58 5.95 4.35
N VAL A 516 3.98 4.89 4.89
CA VAL A 516 4.64 3.60 5.10
C VAL A 516 5.10 3.03 3.77
N CYS A 517 4.24 3.00 2.74
CA CYS A 517 4.62 2.51 1.41
C CYS A 517 5.69 3.39 0.76
N LYS A 518 5.66 4.71 0.93
CA LYS A 518 6.73 5.62 0.46
C LYS A 518 8.02 5.39 1.23
N GLN A 519 7.98 5.08 2.52
CA GLN A 519 9.16 4.72 3.32
C GLN A 519 9.69 3.35 2.93
N LEU A 520 8.82 2.37 2.68
CA LEU A 520 9.18 1.07 2.12
C LEU A 520 9.78 1.24 0.72
N ASN A 521 9.26 2.14 -0.11
CA ASN A 521 9.78 2.41 -1.46
C ASN A 521 11.05 3.28 -1.45
N LYS A 522 11.22 4.20 -0.50
CA LYS A 522 12.47 4.96 -0.28
C LYS A 522 13.54 4.12 0.39
N SER A 523 13.14 3.20 1.25
CA SER A 523 13.98 2.10 1.72
C SER A 523 14.32 1.28 0.49
N LYS A 524 13.38 0.67 -0.22
CA LYS A 524 13.65 -0.02 -1.49
C LYS A 524 14.48 0.79 -2.50
N SER A 525 14.43 2.13 -2.61
CA SER A 525 15.23 2.91 -3.57
C SER A 525 16.60 3.41 -3.08
N LYS A 526 16.73 3.80 -1.80
CA LYS A 526 18.00 4.23 -1.18
C LYS A 526 18.79 3.05 -0.60
N LEU A 527 18.07 1.98 -0.28
CA LEU A 527 18.53 0.65 0.06
C LEU A 527 18.66 -0.18 -1.25
N SER A 528 18.02 0.10 -2.41
CA SER A 528 18.27 -0.69 -3.66
C SER A 528 19.63 -0.45 -4.29
N GLU A 529 20.16 0.78 -4.23
CA GLU A 529 21.44 1.05 -4.88
C GLU A 529 22.63 0.58 -4.02
N GLU A 530 22.46 0.40 -2.69
CA GLU A 530 23.54 -0.02 -1.78
C GLU A 530 23.25 -1.27 -0.92
N ILE A 531 22.01 -1.74 -0.78
CA ILE A 531 21.58 -2.78 0.20
C ILE A 531 20.70 -3.91 -0.40
N SER A 532 19.90 -3.72 -1.48
CA SER A 532 19.08 -4.82 -2.06
C SER A 532 19.96 -5.90 -2.68
N GLY A 533 21.12 -5.51 -3.22
CA GLY A 533 22.13 -6.46 -3.63
C GLY A 533 22.66 -7.30 -2.46
N GLY A 534 22.86 -6.72 -1.27
CA GLY A 534 23.40 -7.42 -0.10
C GLY A 534 22.44 -8.46 0.47
N GLU A 535 21.14 -8.14 0.56
CA GLU A 535 20.09 -9.09 0.95
C GLU A 535 19.95 -10.22 -0.07
N GLN A 536 19.79 -9.88 -1.35
CA GLN A 536 19.69 -10.83 -2.46
C GLN A 536 20.89 -11.79 -2.51
N ARG A 537 22.11 -11.25 -2.37
CA ARG A 537 23.35 -12.04 -2.36
C ARG A 537 23.53 -12.85 -1.08
N SER A 538 23.05 -12.35 0.06
CA SER A 538 23.03 -13.11 1.32
C SER A 538 22.12 -14.33 1.20
N VAL A 539 20.89 -14.14 0.72
CA VAL A 539 19.92 -15.24 0.55
C VAL A 539 20.46 -16.25 -0.48
N ALA A 540 20.96 -15.75 -1.61
CA ALA A 540 21.52 -16.58 -2.67
C ALA A 540 22.75 -17.38 -2.24
N ALA A 541 23.55 -16.93 -1.27
CA ALA A 541 24.71 -17.69 -0.79
C ALA A 541 24.31 -19.00 -0.06
N LEU A 542 23.19 -19.01 0.69
CA LEU A 542 22.69 -20.23 1.33
C LEU A 542 21.85 -21.08 0.37
N VAL A 543 21.02 -20.45 -0.47
CA VAL A 543 20.25 -21.18 -1.48
C VAL A 543 21.16 -21.82 -2.52
N GLY A 544 22.18 -21.08 -2.97
CA GLY A 544 23.14 -21.54 -3.96
C GLY A 544 23.95 -22.73 -3.48
N LEU A 545 24.31 -22.76 -2.18
CA LEU A 545 24.90 -23.95 -1.52
C LEU A 545 24.03 -25.18 -1.76
N ALA A 546 22.75 -25.10 -1.41
CA ALA A 546 21.83 -26.22 -1.51
C ALA A 546 21.55 -26.65 -2.96
N ILE A 547 21.50 -25.69 -3.89
CA ILE A 547 21.39 -25.99 -5.33
C ILE A 547 22.62 -26.73 -5.83
N GLY A 548 23.82 -26.25 -5.47
CA GLY A 548 25.08 -26.86 -5.89
C GLY A 548 25.24 -28.29 -5.37
N ASP A 549 24.91 -28.49 -4.10
CA ASP A 549 24.82 -29.80 -3.44
C ASP A 549 23.85 -30.74 -4.23
N ALA A 550 22.59 -30.32 -4.40
CA ALA A 550 21.58 -31.13 -5.09
C ALA A 550 21.88 -31.41 -6.58
N LEU A 551 22.63 -30.54 -7.26
CA LEU A 551 23.07 -30.77 -8.65
C LEU A 551 24.22 -31.78 -8.72
N GLY A 552 25.14 -31.76 -7.75
CA GLY A 552 26.31 -32.64 -7.74
C GLY A 552 26.05 -34.02 -7.15
N ALA A 553 25.10 -34.15 -6.22
CA ALA A 553 24.82 -35.40 -5.51
C ALA A 553 24.56 -36.63 -6.40
N PRO A 554 23.85 -36.52 -7.55
CA PRO A 554 23.61 -37.67 -8.43
C PRO A 554 24.87 -38.23 -9.12
N ILE A 555 25.93 -37.44 -9.22
CA ILE A 555 27.19 -37.80 -9.89
C ILE A 555 28.40 -37.87 -8.95
N GLN A 556 28.16 -37.70 -7.65
CA GLN A 556 29.17 -37.87 -6.61
C GLN A 556 29.84 -39.25 -6.73
N PHE A 557 31.16 -39.27 -6.52
CA PHE A 557 32.10 -40.40 -6.71
C PHE A 557 32.25 -40.93 -8.14
N MET A 558 31.57 -40.35 -9.12
CA MET A 558 31.76 -40.73 -10.51
C MET A 558 32.98 -40.04 -11.10
N ARG A 559 33.80 -40.81 -11.82
CA ARG A 559 34.96 -40.25 -12.51
C ARG A 559 34.51 -39.22 -13.55
N ARG A 560 35.19 -38.07 -13.59
CA ARG A 560 34.96 -37.00 -14.58
C ARG A 560 34.70 -37.53 -15.99
N ASP A 561 33.67 -37.00 -16.63
CA ASP A 561 33.26 -37.30 -18.01
C ASP A 561 32.87 -38.78 -18.29
N THR A 562 32.64 -39.58 -17.25
CA THR A 562 32.13 -40.97 -17.41
C THR A 562 30.61 -41.09 -17.29
N TYR A 563 29.94 -39.98 -17.00
CA TYR A 563 28.49 -39.87 -16.81
C TYR A 563 27.86 -38.92 -17.83
N GLN A 564 26.53 -38.94 -17.92
CA GLN A 564 25.81 -37.96 -18.73
C GLN A 564 25.96 -36.58 -18.08
N HIS A 565 26.43 -35.61 -18.86
CA HIS A 565 26.67 -34.25 -18.40
C HIS A 565 25.42 -33.66 -17.71
N VAL A 566 25.62 -33.14 -16.50
CA VAL A 566 24.58 -32.53 -15.68
C VAL A 566 24.20 -31.19 -16.30
N SER A 567 22.90 -30.97 -16.53
CA SER A 567 22.35 -29.71 -17.03
C SER A 567 21.21 -29.14 -16.17
N GLY A 568 20.86 -29.84 -15.09
CA GLY A 568 19.78 -29.57 -14.15
C GLY A 568 19.64 -30.74 -13.18
N TYR A 569 18.62 -30.71 -12.32
CA TYR A 569 18.42 -31.81 -11.35
C TYR A 569 18.12 -33.14 -12.04
N THR A 570 18.77 -34.19 -11.58
CA THR A 570 18.57 -35.55 -12.06
C THR A 570 18.41 -36.50 -10.89
N ALA A 571 17.62 -37.56 -11.08
CA ALA A 571 17.50 -38.61 -10.08
C ALA A 571 18.72 -39.53 -10.14
N GLY A 572 19.11 -40.13 -9.01
CA GLY A 572 20.14 -41.17 -8.97
C GLY A 572 21.24 -40.92 -7.94
N GLY A 573 22.48 -41.21 -8.32
CA GLY A 573 23.64 -41.19 -7.43
C GLY A 573 23.69 -42.34 -6.42
N THR A 574 24.70 -42.30 -5.56
CA THR A 574 25.00 -43.31 -4.53
C THR A 574 23.79 -43.63 -3.65
N TYR A 575 22.95 -42.63 -3.39
CA TYR A 575 21.82 -42.72 -2.48
C TYR A 575 20.45 -42.82 -3.17
N SER A 576 20.41 -42.90 -4.51
CA SER A 576 19.17 -42.95 -5.30
C SER A 576 18.22 -41.78 -4.96
N LEU A 577 18.77 -40.57 -4.98
CA LEU A 577 18.05 -39.35 -4.65
C LEU A 577 17.05 -38.98 -5.75
N GLU A 578 15.95 -38.36 -5.34
CA GLU A 578 15.03 -37.69 -6.25
C GLU A 578 15.64 -36.36 -6.73
N PRO A 579 15.23 -35.83 -7.90
CA PRO A 579 15.72 -34.54 -8.38
C PRO A 579 15.52 -33.42 -7.34
N GLY A 580 16.56 -32.62 -7.10
CA GLY A 580 16.52 -31.48 -6.17
C GLY A 580 16.75 -31.84 -4.70
N PHE A 581 16.99 -33.11 -4.36
CA PHE A 581 17.39 -33.52 -3.01
C PHE A 581 18.89 -33.30 -2.81
N TRP A 582 19.23 -32.68 -1.68
CA TRP A 582 20.58 -32.32 -1.24
C TRP A 582 21.08 -33.23 -0.10
N THR A 583 22.37 -33.16 0.25
CA THR A 583 23.11 -34.14 1.09
C THR A 583 23.44 -33.60 2.48
N ASP A 584 24.55 -34.06 3.08
CA ASP A 584 25.02 -33.60 4.38
C ASP A 584 25.54 -32.16 4.37
N ASP A 585 26.01 -31.65 3.22
CA ASP A 585 26.46 -30.26 3.04
C ASP A 585 25.38 -29.29 3.48
N THR A 586 24.20 -29.40 2.86
CA THR A 586 23.04 -28.58 3.20
C THR A 586 22.52 -28.91 4.59
N SER A 587 22.47 -30.19 4.99
CA SER A 587 21.99 -30.58 6.32
C SER A 587 22.78 -29.88 7.45
N MET A 588 24.10 -29.86 7.34
CA MET A 588 24.97 -29.20 8.30
C MET A 588 24.91 -27.67 8.22
N ALA A 589 24.74 -27.11 7.02
CA ALA A 589 24.52 -25.67 6.84
C ALA A 589 23.24 -25.21 7.54
N LEU A 590 22.15 -25.97 7.45
CA LEU A 590 20.89 -25.66 8.13
C LEU A 590 21.02 -25.75 9.66
N CYS A 591 21.72 -26.75 10.18
CA CYS A 591 22.03 -26.85 11.62
C CYS A 591 22.86 -25.66 12.13
N LEU A 592 23.81 -25.18 11.32
CA LEU A 592 24.62 -24.01 11.65
C LEU A 592 23.78 -22.72 11.59
N ALA A 593 22.96 -22.57 10.56
CA ALA A 593 22.05 -21.43 10.39
C ALA A 593 21.10 -21.28 11.59
N GLU A 594 20.42 -22.36 11.99
CA GLU A 594 19.51 -22.34 13.13
C GLU A 594 20.24 -22.02 14.44
N THR A 595 21.47 -22.51 14.62
CA THR A 595 22.27 -22.15 15.79
C THR A 595 22.56 -20.66 15.85
N LEU A 596 23.00 -20.06 14.74
CA LEU A 596 23.28 -18.62 14.67
C LEU A 596 22.02 -17.78 14.95
N ILE A 597 20.88 -18.18 14.36
CA ILE A 597 19.58 -17.51 14.53
C ILE A 597 19.09 -17.59 15.98
N GLU A 598 19.07 -18.78 16.57
CA GLU A 598 18.50 -19.03 17.91
C GLU A 598 19.35 -18.43 19.01
N LYS A 599 20.68 -18.44 18.84
CA LYS A 599 21.64 -17.98 19.85
C LYS A 599 22.07 -16.54 19.65
N ASN A 600 21.69 -15.93 18.53
CA ASN A 600 22.14 -14.60 18.12
C ASN A 600 23.68 -14.51 18.12
N GLY A 601 24.33 -15.56 17.60
CA GLY A 601 25.76 -15.80 17.69
C GLY A 601 26.07 -17.29 17.59
N TYR A 602 27.35 -17.64 17.64
CA TYR A 602 27.75 -19.05 17.58
C TYR A 602 27.81 -19.68 18.98
N ASP A 603 27.16 -20.83 19.13
CA ASP A 603 27.21 -21.67 20.32
C ASP A 603 27.51 -23.11 19.91
N ALA A 604 28.74 -23.55 20.21
CA ALA A 604 29.23 -24.86 19.79
C ALA A 604 28.42 -26.02 20.40
N PHE A 605 27.83 -25.85 21.59
CA PHE A 605 26.96 -26.85 22.19
C PHE A 605 25.66 -27.01 21.40
N SER A 606 24.97 -25.91 21.10
CA SER A 606 23.77 -25.92 20.26
C SER A 606 24.04 -26.53 18.88
N PHE A 607 25.16 -26.15 18.25
CA PHE A 607 25.54 -26.72 16.96
C PHE A 607 25.74 -28.23 17.06
N GLY A 608 26.50 -28.69 18.07
CA GLY A 608 26.72 -30.11 18.34
C GLY A 608 25.45 -30.91 18.60
N GLU A 609 24.50 -30.38 19.39
CA GLU A 609 23.23 -31.06 19.65
C GLU A 609 22.35 -31.15 18.39
N LYS A 610 22.35 -30.13 17.52
CA LYS A 610 21.64 -30.20 16.24
C LYS A 610 22.25 -31.22 15.29
N LEU A 611 23.59 -31.32 15.26
CA LEU A 611 24.30 -32.35 14.49
C LEU A 611 24.00 -33.76 15.01
N ILE A 612 23.91 -33.96 16.34
CA ILE A 612 23.49 -35.23 16.92
C ILE A 612 22.06 -35.58 16.49
N ARG A 613 21.12 -34.62 16.57
CA ARG A 613 19.74 -34.84 16.11
C ARG A 613 19.66 -35.15 14.62
N TRP A 614 20.52 -34.55 13.81
CA TRP A 614 20.61 -34.89 12.40
C TRP A 614 21.03 -36.35 12.23
N VAL A 615 22.09 -36.78 12.93
CA VAL A 615 22.60 -38.16 12.90
C VAL A 615 21.58 -39.17 13.40
N ASP A 616 20.95 -38.91 14.55
CA ASP A 616 20.07 -39.86 15.24
C ASP A 616 18.67 -39.93 14.60
N ASP A 617 18.09 -38.77 14.24
CA ASP A 617 16.68 -38.65 13.87
C ASP A 617 16.45 -38.19 12.41
N GLY A 618 17.51 -37.86 11.66
CA GLY A 618 17.38 -37.26 10.32
C GLY A 618 16.94 -35.79 10.36
N TYR A 619 17.11 -35.09 11.48
CA TYR A 619 16.80 -33.67 11.61
C TYR A 619 17.54 -32.82 10.58
N ASN A 620 16.84 -31.88 9.90
CA ASN A 620 17.40 -31.10 8.78
C ASN A 620 17.98 -31.94 7.63
N SER A 621 17.49 -33.17 7.41
CA SER A 621 17.85 -33.96 6.23
C SER A 621 16.78 -33.86 5.13
N SER A 622 17.20 -34.00 3.87
CA SER A 622 16.30 -34.17 2.72
C SER A 622 15.65 -35.55 2.68
N LEU A 623 16.25 -36.55 3.34
CA LEU A 623 15.66 -37.88 3.53
C LEU A 623 15.15 -38.03 4.98
N PRO A 624 14.27 -39.01 5.26
CA PRO A 624 13.81 -39.30 6.63
C PRO A 624 14.90 -39.84 7.59
N ARG A 625 16.19 -39.67 7.28
CA ARG A 625 17.35 -40.20 8.03
C ARG A 625 18.61 -39.42 7.65
N CYS A 626 19.63 -39.46 8.51
CA CYS A 626 20.99 -39.07 8.12
C CYS A 626 21.54 -39.98 7.00
N PHE A 627 22.25 -39.37 6.05
CA PHE A 627 23.02 -40.03 5.01
C PHE A 627 24.19 -39.12 4.58
N ASP A 628 25.10 -39.67 3.78
CA ASP A 628 26.29 -38.99 3.22
C ASP A 628 27.32 -38.41 4.21
N ILE A 629 27.11 -38.60 5.52
CA ILE A 629 28.03 -38.09 6.53
C ILE A 629 29.47 -38.60 6.34
N GLY A 630 30.41 -37.68 6.13
CA GLY A 630 31.84 -37.99 6.06
C GLY A 630 32.42 -38.57 7.37
N ASP A 631 33.41 -39.47 7.25
CA ASP A 631 34.04 -40.17 8.39
C ASP A 631 34.62 -39.22 9.45
N THR A 632 35.23 -38.10 9.02
CA THR A 632 35.76 -37.07 9.93
C THR A 632 34.65 -36.43 10.77
N THR A 633 33.56 -36.02 10.11
CA THR A 633 32.38 -35.44 10.76
C THR A 633 31.73 -36.44 11.72
N LEU A 634 31.50 -37.68 11.28
CA LEU A 634 30.90 -38.74 12.10
C LEU A 634 31.72 -39.02 13.37
N ARG A 635 33.06 -39.10 13.25
CA ARG A 635 33.95 -39.32 14.39
C ARG A 635 33.92 -38.15 15.38
N ALA A 636 33.91 -36.91 14.88
CA ALA A 636 33.83 -35.74 15.73
C ALA A 636 32.50 -35.68 16.50
N ILE A 637 31.37 -35.89 15.81
CA ILE A 637 30.04 -35.94 16.45
C ILE A 637 30.00 -37.08 17.47
N SER A 638 30.55 -38.27 17.16
CA SER A 638 30.63 -39.39 18.09
C SER A 638 31.48 -39.09 19.32
N ASN A 639 32.60 -38.38 19.14
CA ASN A 639 33.47 -37.93 20.24
C ASN A 639 32.74 -36.92 21.13
N TYR A 640 32.05 -35.95 20.53
CA TYR A 640 31.24 -34.98 21.25
C TYR A 640 30.08 -35.65 21.99
N ASN A 641 29.33 -36.54 21.34
CA ASN A 641 28.17 -37.20 21.96
C ASN A 641 28.58 -38.02 23.19
N ARG A 642 29.73 -38.70 23.11
CA ARG A 642 30.27 -39.50 24.23
C ARG A 642 30.84 -38.66 25.37
N THR A 643 31.53 -37.57 25.06
CA THR A 643 32.33 -36.84 26.07
C THR A 643 31.71 -35.51 26.50
N LYS A 644 30.82 -34.94 25.67
CA LYS A 644 30.30 -33.57 25.74
C LYS A 644 31.40 -32.51 25.83
N ASN A 645 32.61 -32.83 25.37
CA ASN A 645 33.75 -31.93 25.27
C ASN A 645 33.81 -31.31 23.87
N LEU A 646 33.99 -29.99 23.81
CA LEU A 646 34.09 -29.24 22.55
C LEU A 646 35.41 -29.49 21.80
N ASP A 647 36.45 -30.02 22.46
CA ASP A 647 37.66 -30.53 21.80
C ASP A 647 37.41 -31.93 21.19
N CYS A 648 36.48 -31.99 20.26
CA CYS A 648 35.99 -33.22 19.63
C CYS A 648 36.40 -33.36 18.15
N GLY A 649 36.78 -32.25 17.51
CA GLY A 649 37.20 -32.21 16.12
C GLY A 649 38.46 -33.05 15.86
N ILE A 650 38.52 -33.65 14.68
CA ILE A 650 39.60 -34.55 14.32
C ILE A 650 40.84 -33.74 13.93
N THR A 651 42.00 -34.16 14.45
CA THR A 651 43.31 -33.53 14.22
C THR A 651 44.21 -34.44 13.37
N GLY A 652 45.36 -33.91 12.94
CA GLY A 652 46.40 -34.68 12.25
C GLY A 652 46.33 -34.66 10.72
N LYS A 653 47.34 -35.24 10.07
CA LYS A 653 47.60 -35.11 8.62
C LYS A 653 46.44 -35.50 7.70
N TRP A 654 45.54 -36.37 8.16
CA TRP A 654 44.40 -36.87 7.37
C TRP A 654 43.09 -36.10 7.63
N ALA A 655 43.09 -35.09 8.50
CA ALA A 655 41.92 -34.27 8.83
C ALA A 655 41.73 -33.07 7.88
N GLY A 656 42.28 -33.14 6.66
CA GLY A 656 42.24 -32.07 5.66
C GLY A 656 40.97 -32.03 4.80
N GLY A 657 39.88 -32.66 5.24
CA GLY A 657 38.62 -32.73 4.49
C GLY A 657 37.92 -31.39 4.32
N ASN A 658 37.07 -31.30 3.30
CA ASN A 658 36.27 -30.12 2.94
C ASN A 658 34.98 -29.92 3.77
N GLY A 659 34.67 -30.85 4.69
CA GLY A 659 33.47 -30.85 5.51
C GLY A 659 33.14 -29.54 6.24
N SER A 660 34.15 -28.74 6.57
CA SER A 660 33.98 -27.45 7.26
C SER A 660 33.64 -26.28 6.34
N ILE A 661 34.00 -26.32 5.06
CA ILE A 661 33.76 -25.22 4.11
C ILE A 661 32.44 -25.36 3.35
N MET A 662 31.93 -26.58 3.20
CA MET A 662 30.69 -26.86 2.47
C MET A 662 29.42 -26.33 3.15
N ARG A 663 29.51 -25.97 4.44
CA ARG A 663 28.40 -25.48 5.27
C ARG A 663 28.52 -24.02 5.71
N LEU A 664 29.43 -23.25 5.12
CA LEU A 664 29.96 -22.03 5.75
C LEU A 664 29.10 -20.77 5.58
N SER A 665 28.36 -20.64 4.47
CA SER A 665 27.61 -19.41 4.14
C SER A 665 26.71 -18.85 5.25
N PRO A 666 26.08 -19.63 6.15
CA PRO A 666 25.37 -19.08 7.30
C PRO A 666 26.21 -18.13 8.17
N VAL A 667 27.49 -18.44 8.39
CA VAL A 667 28.41 -17.60 9.18
C VAL A 667 28.65 -16.28 8.46
N SER A 668 28.94 -16.35 7.16
CA SER A 668 29.22 -15.17 6.35
C SER A 668 28.01 -14.24 6.25
N ILE A 669 26.80 -14.79 6.10
CA ILE A 669 25.55 -14.03 6.08
C ILE A 669 25.31 -13.35 7.43
N PHE A 670 25.46 -14.09 8.53
CA PHE A 670 25.22 -13.57 9.88
C PHE A 670 26.25 -12.50 10.28
N GLY A 671 27.52 -12.72 9.96
CA GLY A 671 28.64 -11.87 10.36
C GLY A 671 29.05 -10.80 9.33
N GLN A 672 28.33 -10.62 8.23
CA GLN A 672 28.76 -9.76 7.10
C GLN A 672 29.12 -8.30 7.47
N ASN A 673 28.52 -7.77 8.55
CA ASN A 673 28.79 -6.42 9.05
C ASN A 673 29.93 -6.35 10.09
N ASN A 674 30.45 -7.49 10.54
CA ASN A 674 31.54 -7.60 11.50
C ASN A 674 32.50 -8.72 11.07
N ALA A 675 33.47 -8.35 10.24
CA ALA A 675 34.41 -9.29 9.63
C ALA A 675 35.23 -10.06 10.68
N ASP A 676 35.63 -9.42 11.77
CA ASP A 676 36.43 -10.05 12.83
C ASP A 676 35.64 -11.15 13.54
N MET A 677 34.37 -10.89 13.88
CA MET A 677 33.50 -11.92 14.43
C MET A 677 33.28 -13.06 13.44
N ALA A 678 32.96 -12.73 12.19
CA ALA A 678 32.69 -13.74 11.16
C ALA A 678 33.92 -14.64 10.97
N ASP A 679 35.12 -14.06 10.99
CA ASP A 679 36.38 -14.79 10.93
C ASP A 679 36.56 -15.75 12.09
N ILE A 680 36.36 -15.29 13.34
CA ILE A 680 36.41 -16.15 14.54
C ILE A 680 35.43 -17.32 14.42
N ILE A 681 34.15 -17.03 14.13
CA ILE A 681 33.11 -18.07 14.03
C ILE A 681 33.42 -19.04 12.88
N SER A 682 33.97 -18.56 11.75
CA SER A 682 34.33 -19.41 10.62
C SER A 682 35.35 -20.49 10.99
N VAL A 683 36.26 -20.17 11.92
CA VAL A 683 37.25 -21.11 12.46
C VAL A 683 36.61 -22.02 13.51
N GLU A 684 35.86 -21.46 14.47
CA GLU A 684 35.28 -22.24 15.58
C GLU A 684 34.27 -23.29 15.09
N GLN A 685 33.46 -22.98 14.08
CA GLN A 685 32.56 -23.96 13.46
C GLN A 685 33.33 -25.07 12.74
N GLY A 686 34.48 -24.75 12.15
CA GLY A 686 35.35 -25.70 11.48
C GLY A 686 35.99 -26.66 12.47
N GLN A 687 36.58 -26.10 13.53
CA GLN A 687 37.23 -26.83 14.62
C GLN A 687 36.33 -27.85 15.32
N PHE A 688 35.01 -27.61 15.35
CA PHE A 688 34.07 -28.56 15.93
C PHE A 688 34.16 -29.96 15.28
N THR A 689 34.44 -30.05 13.98
CA THR A 689 34.55 -31.34 13.25
C THR A 689 35.95 -31.58 12.69
N HIS A 690 36.58 -30.55 12.16
CA HIS A 690 37.85 -30.58 11.43
C HIS A 690 38.84 -29.67 12.15
N ASN A 691 39.42 -30.14 13.25
CA ASN A 691 40.40 -29.38 14.03
C ASN A 691 41.79 -29.48 13.39
N HIS A 692 41.92 -28.93 12.17
CA HIS A 692 43.15 -28.92 11.40
C HIS A 692 43.39 -27.53 10.82
N PHE A 693 44.66 -27.10 10.83
CA PHE A 693 45.05 -25.74 10.44
C PHE A 693 44.63 -25.38 9.00
N VAL A 694 44.79 -26.31 8.05
CA VAL A 694 44.44 -26.08 6.63
C VAL A 694 42.93 -25.88 6.41
N PRO A 695 42.01 -26.78 6.81
CA PRO A 695 40.56 -26.53 6.71
C PRO A 695 40.09 -25.28 7.46
N ASN A 696 40.65 -25.00 8.64
CA ASN A 696 40.30 -23.81 9.40
C ASN A 696 40.68 -22.53 8.64
N PHE A 697 41.88 -22.48 8.04
CA PHE A 697 42.27 -21.34 7.22
C PHE A 697 41.42 -21.24 5.95
N ALA A 698 41.08 -22.38 5.32
CA ALA A 698 40.16 -22.40 4.18
C ALA A 698 38.76 -21.84 4.54
N CYS A 699 38.26 -22.06 5.76
CA CYS A 699 37.04 -21.42 6.24
C CYS A 699 37.18 -19.90 6.29
N ARG A 700 38.31 -19.38 6.81
CA ARG A 700 38.58 -17.93 6.82
C ARG A 700 38.61 -17.35 5.41
N MET A 701 39.31 -18.02 4.49
CA MET A 701 39.38 -17.63 3.08
C MET A 701 37.99 -17.58 2.43
N LEU A 702 37.22 -18.66 2.56
CA LEU A 702 35.89 -18.73 1.97
C LEU A 702 34.93 -17.71 2.60
N ASN A 703 35.02 -17.49 3.92
CA ASN A 703 34.22 -16.49 4.62
C ASN A 703 34.50 -15.07 4.07
N ALA A 704 35.77 -14.72 3.88
CA ALA A 704 36.15 -13.44 3.30
C ALA A 704 35.64 -13.28 1.85
N ILE A 705 35.76 -14.34 1.04
CA ILE A 705 35.25 -14.37 -0.35
C ILE A 705 33.73 -14.14 -0.37
N ILE A 706 32.98 -14.86 0.47
CA ILE A 706 31.51 -14.74 0.52
C ILE A 706 31.09 -13.37 1.01
N ILE A 707 31.70 -12.84 2.08
CA ILE A 707 31.36 -11.50 2.61
C ILE A 707 31.65 -10.41 1.56
N GLU A 708 32.80 -10.46 0.90
CA GLU A 708 33.14 -9.48 -0.14
C GLU A 708 32.23 -9.64 -1.38
N GLY A 709 31.85 -10.87 -1.73
CA GLY A 709 30.82 -11.15 -2.72
C GLY A 709 29.49 -10.48 -2.36
N ILE A 710 28.96 -10.75 -1.15
CA ILE A 710 27.71 -10.17 -0.66
C ILE A 710 27.75 -8.63 -0.69
N LYS A 711 28.88 -8.03 -0.31
CA LYS A 711 29.05 -6.58 -0.29
C LYS A 711 29.12 -5.99 -1.70
N THR A 712 29.87 -6.61 -2.60
CA THR A 712 30.28 -5.95 -3.86
C THR A 712 29.58 -6.47 -5.11
N GLY A 713 29.06 -7.69 -5.09
CA GLY A 713 28.60 -8.40 -6.28
C GLY A 713 29.67 -8.56 -7.36
N ASN A 714 30.95 -8.36 -7.03
CA ASN A 714 32.04 -8.33 -8.00
C ASN A 714 32.95 -9.55 -7.82
N LYS A 715 32.98 -10.42 -8.84
CA LYS A 715 33.76 -11.67 -8.78
C LYS A 715 35.26 -11.46 -8.57
N GLN A 716 35.85 -10.39 -9.14
CA GLN A 716 37.28 -10.14 -8.98
C GLN A 716 37.61 -9.73 -7.55
N LYS A 717 36.83 -8.81 -6.98
CA LYS A 717 37.00 -8.37 -5.58
C LYS A 717 36.78 -9.54 -4.62
N ALA A 718 35.69 -10.28 -4.80
CA ALA A 718 35.37 -11.43 -3.96
C ALA A 718 36.52 -12.45 -3.93
N LEU A 719 37.00 -12.88 -5.09
CA LEU A 719 38.08 -13.87 -5.19
C LEU A 719 39.47 -13.33 -4.81
N GLN A 720 39.60 -12.02 -4.57
CA GLN A 720 40.83 -11.35 -4.11
C GLN A 720 40.74 -10.89 -2.64
N ALA A 721 39.63 -11.16 -1.95
CA ALA A 721 39.39 -10.73 -0.57
C ALA A 721 40.22 -11.48 0.49
N VAL A 722 41.08 -12.40 0.06
CA VAL A 722 41.78 -13.34 0.92
C VAL A 722 43.01 -12.69 1.58
N ASP A 723 43.14 -12.88 2.90
CA ASP A 723 44.32 -12.47 3.66
C ASP A 723 45.49 -13.46 3.51
N VAL A 724 46.69 -12.92 3.46
CA VAL A 724 47.97 -13.63 3.39
C VAL A 724 48.53 -13.98 4.76
N GLU A 725 48.10 -13.28 5.81
CA GLU A 725 48.67 -13.43 7.14
C GLU A 725 48.36 -14.81 7.74
N GLY A 726 49.40 -15.59 8.02
CA GLY A 726 49.28 -16.92 8.61
C GLY A 726 48.75 -18.00 7.67
N CYS A 727 48.72 -17.77 6.36
CA CYS A 727 48.25 -18.77 5.39
C CYS A 727 49.17 -20.02 5.35
N PRO A 728 48.62 -21.26 5.39
CA PRO A 728 49.39 -22.48 5.14
C PRO A 728 49.97 -22.52 3.72
N GLU A 729 51.15 -23.16 3.56
CA GLU A 729 51.84 -23.28 2.27
C GLU A 729 50.96 -23.97 1.21
N GLU A 730 50.14 -24.93 1.64
CA GLU A 730 49.21 -25.65 0.76
C GLU A 730 48.18 -24.74 0.08
N LEU A 731 47.87 -23.55 0.63
CA LEU A 731 46.88 -22.61 0.10
C LEU A 731 47.50 -21.44 -0.70
N PHE A 732 48.83 -21.29 -0.72
CA PHE A 732 49.50 -20.15 -1.37
C PHE A 732 49.17 -20.00 -2.86
N HIS A 733 49.05 -21.11 -3.58
CA HIS A 733 48.71 -21.09 -5.00
C HIS A 733 47.30 -20.52 -5.26
N LEU A 734 46.38 -20.63 -4.30
CA LEU A 734 45.05 -20.03 -4.40
C LEU A 734 45.14 -18.51 -4.23
N ILE A 735 45.88 -18.04 -3.24
CA ILE A 735 46.11 -16.61 -3.01
C ILE A 735 46.79 -15.95 -4.21
N ASN A 736 47.79 -16.61 -4.78
CA ASN A 736 48.49 -16.14 -5.97
C ASN A 736 47.60 -16.12 -7.23
N GLY A 737 46.43 -16.78 -7.17
CA GLY A 737 45.49 -16.84 -8.28
C GLY A 737 45.89 -17.83 -9.36
N ASP A 738 46.68 -18.85 -9.05
CA ASP A 738 47.19 -19.83 -10.03
C ASP A 738 46.05 -20.52 -10.78
N TYR A 739 44.95 -20.78 -10.07
CA TYR A 739 43.72 -21.36 -10.62
C TYR A 739 43.21 -20.59 -11.84
N LYS A 740 43.40 -19.26 -11.93
CA LYS A 740 42.87 -18.42 -13.03
C LYS A 740 43.33 -18.86 -14.42
N ASN A 741 44.50 -19.48 -14.51
CA ASN A 741 45.11 -19.92 -15.78
C ASN A 741 45.08 -21.44 -15.98
N LYS A 742 44.56 -22.20 -15.02
CA LYS A 742 44.49 -23.66 -15.13
C LYS A 742 43.41 -24.08 -16.13
N SER A 743 43.74 -25.07 -16.94
CA SER A 743 42.77 -25.80 -17.75
C SER A 743 41.91 -26.72 -16.87
N ARG A 744 40.75 -27.15 -17.38
CA ARG A 744 39.83 -28.03 -16.65
C ARG A 744 40.50 -29.33 -16.17
N ASP A 745 41.42 -29.90 -16.94
CA ASP A 745 42.09 -31.16 -16.61
C ASP A 745 43.11 -31.02 -15.46
N GLU A 746 43.56 -29.80 -15.16
CA GLU A 746 44.48 -29.51 -14.05
C GLU A 746 43.76 -29.26 -12.73
N ILE A 747 42.44 -29.05 -12.78
CA ILE A 747 41.60 -28.87 -11.60
C ILE A 747 41.23 -30.23 -11.03
N LYS A 748 41.39 -30.39 -9.72
CA LYS A 748 40.95 -31.56 -8.96
C LYS A 748 39.65 -31.25 -8.24
N SER A 749 38.79 -32.24 -8.11
CA SER A 749 37.52 -32.16 -7.39
C SER A 749 37.41 -33.29 -6.38
N ASP A 750 38.52 -33.63 -5.71
CA ASP A 750 38.54 -34.63 -4.63
C ASP A 750 38.11 -33.99 -3.28
N GLY A 751 37.93 -34.83 -2.26
CA GLY A 751 37.48 -34.40 -0.92
C GLY A 751 38.53 -33.64 -0.09
N TYR A 752 39.65 -33.21 -0.67
CA TYR A 752 40.64 -32.39 0.01
C TYR A 752 40.26 -30.91 -0.06
N VAL A 753 40.20 -30.25 1.09
CA VAL A 753 39.69 -28.86 1.22
C VAL A 753 40.34 -27.85 0.27
N VAL A 754 41.64 -28.01 0.00
CA VAL A 754 42.39 -27.12 -0.90
C VAL A 754 41.95 -27.32 -2.35
N SER A 755 41.78 -28.58 -2.76
CA SER A 755 41.33 -28.92 -4.12
C SER A 755 39.89 -28.51 -4.35
N THR A 756 39.00 -28.71 -3.37
CA THR A 756 37.61 -28.23 -3.43
C THR A 756 37.54 -26.70 -3.57
N LEU A 757 38.29 -25.96 -2.73
CA LEU A 757 38.29 -24.49 -2.78
C LEU A 757 38.89 -23.99 -4.11
N GLU A 758 39.96 -24.62 -4.60
CA GLU A 758 40.54 -24.32 -5.92
C GLU A 758 39.51 -24.48 -7.05
N ALA A 759 38.80 -25.61 -7.07
CA ALA A 759 37.82 -25.93 -8.09
C ALA A 759 36.66 -24.94 -8.08
N ALA A 760 36.16 -24.55 -6.91
CA ALA A 760 35.08 -23.59 -6.78
C ALA A 760 35.51 -22.18 -7.24
N MET A 761 36.68 -21.70 -6.80
CA MET A 761 37.23 -20.42 -7.24
C MET A 761 37.50 -20.40 -8.74
N TRP A 762 38.00 -21.51 -9.30
CA TRP A 762 38.19 -21.69 -10.74
C TRP A 762 36.87 -21.62 -11.51
N ALA A 763 35.86 -22.38 -11.09
CA ALA A 763 34.58 -22.43 -11.78
C ALA A 763 33.90 -21.05 -11.86
N VAL A 764 33.92 -20.29 -10.75
CA VAL A 764 33.41 -18.92 -10.70
C VAL A 764 34.26 -17.97 -11.55
N TRP A 765 35.59 -18.15 -11.58
CA TRP A 765 36.47 -17.29 -12.38
C TRP A 765 36.27 -17.49 -13.89
N GLN A 766 36.11 -18.73 -14.34
CA GLN A 766 35.96 -19.08 -15.76
C GLN A 766 34.58 -18.77 -16.35
N THR A 767 33.62 -18.35 -15.52
CA THR A 767 32.23 -18.14 -15.92
C THR A 767 31.75 -16.73 -15.58
N GLU A 768 30.60 -16.35 -16.14
CA GLU A 768 30.03 -15.00 -16.01
C GLU A 768 28.64 -14.98 -15.36
N ASN A 769 28.08 -16.15 -15.02
CA ASN A 769 26.77 -16.28 -14.38
C ASN A 769 26.71 -17.50 -13.45
N PHE A 770 25.74 -17.50 -12.54
CA PHE A 770 25.55 -18.54 -11.54
C PHE A 770 25.39 -19.93 -12.17
N LYS A 771 24.50 -20.06 -13.16
CA LYS A 771 24.17 -21.35 -13.79
C LYS A 771 25.42 -22.02 -14.36
N ASP A 772 26.19 -21.29 -15.15
CA ASP A 772 27.38 -21.84 -15.80
C ASP A 772 28.48 -22.16 -14.78
N ALA A 773 28.63 -21.36 -13.72
CA ALA A 773 29.57 -21.65 -12.64
C ALA A 773 29.26 -23.00 -11.98
N LEU A 774 27.99 -23.23 -11.61
CA LEU A 774 27.57 -24.48 -10.96
C LEU A 774 27.70 -25.67 -11.90
N LEU A 775 27.25 -25.55 -13.16
CA LEU A 775 27.37 -26.64 -14.12
C LEU A 775 28.83 -26.99 -14.42
N LEU A 776 29.70 -25.98 -14.51
CA LEU A 776 31.14 -26.19 -14.70
C LEU A 776 31.77 -26.92 -13.51
N ALA A 777 31.38 -26.54 -12.29
CA ALA A 777 31.84 -27.12 -11.03
C ALA A 777 31.40 -28.58 -10.85
N VAL A 778 30.09 -28.86 -10.88
CA VAL A 778 29.57 -30.22 -10.62
C VAL A 778 30.06 -31.22 -11.67
N ASN A 779 30.15 -30.80 -12.94
CA ASN A 779 30.65 -31.67 -14.00
C ASN A 779 32.17 -31.94 -13.93
N LEU A 780 32.88 -31.51 -12.88
CA LEU A 780 34.21 -32.04 -12.59
C LEU A 780 34.17 -33.48 -12.06
N GLY A 781 33.01 -33.96 -11.56
CA GLY A 781 32.85 -35.29 -10.97
C GLY A 781 33.65 -35.45 -9.68
N ASP A 782 33.85 -36.70 -9.27
CA ASP A 782 34.49 -37.04 -7.99
C ASP A 782 33.64 -36.49 -6.82
N ASP A 783 34.12 -35.53 -6.04
CA ASP A 783 33.37 -34.89 -4.95
C ASP A 783 32.49 -33.73 -5.45
N ALA A 784 31.59 -34.06 -6.38
CA ALA A 784 30.87 -33.10 -7.21
C ALA A 784 29.83 -32.26 -6.46
N ASP A 785 29.16 -32.85 -5.47
CA ASP A 785 28.22 -32.19 -4.56
C ASP A 785 28.93 -31.12 -3.74
N THR A 786 30.05 -31.43 -3.08
CA THR A 786 30.75 -30.46 -2.26
C THR A 786 31.43 -29.36 -3.06
N VAL A 787 32.03 -29.68 -4.21
CA VAL A 787 32.53 -28.65 -5.14
C VAL A 787 31.37 -27.78 -5.64
N GLY A 788 30.20 -28.37 -5.91
CA GLY A 788 28.96 -27.68 -6.23
C GLY A 788 28.51 -26.75 -5.11
N ALA A 789 28.42 -27.23 -3.88
CA ALA A 789 27.97 -26.48 -2.71
C ALA A 789 28.88 -25.27 -2.43
N VAL A 790 30.20 -25.45 -2.45
CA VAL A 790 31.16 -24.34 -2.25
C VAL A 790 31.10 -23.34 -3.41
N THR A 791 30.97 -23.81 -4.66
CA THR A 791 30.76 -22.93 -5.82
C THR A 791 29.46 -22.15 -5.68
N GLY A 792 28.39 -22.80 -5.22
CA GLY A 792 27.07 -22.21 -5.00
C GLY A 792 27.07 -21.11 -3.94
N GLN A 793 27.84 -21.28 -2.86
CA GLN A 793 28.03 -20.24 -1.86
C GLN A 793 28.68 -18.98 -2.47
N ILE A 794 29.77 -19.15 -3.22
CA ILE A 794 30.52 -18.04 -3.82
C ILE A 794 29.72 -17.38 -4.93
N ALA A 795 29.19 -18.17 -5.87
CA ALA A 795 28.41 -17.68 -7.00
C ALA A 795 27.12 -17.01 -6.53
N GLY A 796 26.41 -17.59 -5.55
CA GLY A 796 25.22 -16.98 -4.97
C GLY A 796 25.52 -15.64 -4.32
N ALA A 797 26.62 -15.55 -3.57
CA ALA A 797 27.11 -14.32 -2.98
C ALA A 797 27.51 -13.26 -4.00
N ILE A 798 27.83 -13.62 -5.25
CA ILE A 798 28.21 -12.66 -6.32
C ILE A 798 27.00 -12.25 -7.14
N TYR A 799 26.21 -13.22 -7.61
CA TYR A 799 25.17 -13.02 -8.63
C TYR A 799 23.78 -12.74 -8.05
N GLY A 800 23.53 -13.00 -6.76
CA GLY A 800 22.22 -12.76 -6.12
C GLY A 800 21.12 -13.73 -6.59
N MET A 801 19.91 -13.66 -6.01
CA MET A 801 18.84 -14.59 -6.40
C MET A 801 18.39 -14.37 -7.84
N ASP A 802 18.41 -13.14 -8.32
CA ASP A 802 18.09 -12.80 -9.73
C ASP A 802 19.01 -13.53 -10.73
N GLY A 803 20.22 -13.88 -10.30
CA GLY A 803 21.16 -14.68 -11.10
C GLY A 803 20.89 -16.18 -11.09
N ILE A 804 20.09 -16.68 -10.14
CA ILE A 804 19.77 -18.11 -9.99
C ILE A 804 18.57 -18.46 -10.88
N PRO A 805 18.64 -19.55 -11.68
CA PRO A 805 17.47 -20.03 -12.42
C PRO A 805 16.29 -20.32 -11.48
N SER A 806 15.16 -19.64 -11.69
CA SER A 806 13.97 -19.78 -10.82
C SER A 806 13.47 -21.23 -10.72
N SER A 807 13.56 -21.99 -11.82
CA SER A 807 13.25 -23.43 -11.84
C SER A 807 14.09 -24.23 -10.83
N TRP A 808 15.37 -23.89 -10.65
CA TRP A 808 16.24 -24.58 -9.71
C TRP A 808 15.88 -24.26 -8.25
N VAL A 809 15.35 -23.07 -7.98
CA VAL A 809 14.84 -22.72 -6.65
C VAL A 809 13.52 -23.44 -6.37
N SER A 810 12.59 -23.45 -7.32
CA SER A 810 11.27 -24.07 -7.13
C SER A 810 11.32 -25.59 -7.03
N GLU A 811 12.26 -26.23 -7.74
CA GLU A 811 12.41 -27.69 -7.76
C GLU A 811 13.32 -28.22 -6.62
N LEU A 812 14.04 -27.34 -5.91
CA LEU A 812 14.89 -27.72 -4.79
C LEU A 812 14.04 -28.23 -3.62
N HIS A 813 14.40 -29.39 -3.07
CA HIS A 813 13.70 -29.98 -1.94
C HIS A 813 13.76 -29.05 -0.71
N ASN A 814 12.63 -28.81 -0.04
CA ASN A 814 12.53 -27.89 1.09
C ASN A 814 13.03 -26.45 0.81
N SER A 815 13.00 -26.00 -0.44
CA SER A 815 13.44 -24.65 -0.85
C SER A 815 12.86 -23.54 0.03
N ARG A 816 11.58 -23.63 0.38
CA ARG A 816 10.91 -22.68 1.29
C ARG A 816 11.62 -22.55 2.64
N ARG A 817 11.97 -23.67 3.30
CA ARG A 817 12.65 -23.66 4.60
C ARG A 817 14.05 -23.05 4.49
N ILE A 818 14.76 -23.36 3.40
CA ILE A 818 16.11 -22.83 3.13
C ILE A 818 16.03 -21.31 2.93
N LEU A 819 15.07 -20.83 2.15
CA LEU A 819 14.79 -19.40 1.94
C LEU A 819 14.42 -18.69 3.24
N GLU A 820 13.54 -19.30 4.05
CA GLU A 820 13.14 -18.75 5.35
C GLU A 820 14.35 -18.60 6.29
N LEU A 821 15.21 -19.61 6.39
CA LEU A 821 16.42 -19.55 7.22
C LEU A 821 17.44 -18.52 6.69
N ALA A 822 17.62 -18.44 5.38
CA ALA A 822 18.51 -17.47 4.76
C ALA A 822 18.06 -16.02 5.03
N ASN A 823 16.75 -15.75 4.90
CA ASN A 823 16.16 -14.45 5.22
C ASN A 823 16.26 -14.12 6.72
N GLN A 824 16.05 -15.11 7.60
CA GLN A 824 16.21 -14.93 9.04
C GLN A 824 17.66 -14.63 9.44
N LEU A 825 18.64 -15.32 8.85
CA LEU A 825 20.06 -15.03 9.04
C LEU A 825 20.39 -13.60 8.63
N TYR A 826 19.95 -13.17 7.44
CA TYR A 826 20.16 -11.79 7.00
C TYR A 826 19.49 -10.78 7.94
N SER A 827 18.26 -11.03 8.36
CA SER A 827 17.51 -10.13 9.26
C SER A 827 18.15 -10.02 10.64
N LYS A 828 18.72 -11.11 11.16
CA LYS A 828 19.43 -11.19 12.45
C LYS A 828 20.94 -10.96 12.33
N ARG A 829 21.44 -10.58 11.15
CA ARG A 829 22.87 -10.32 10.94
C ARG A 829 23.38 -9.35 12.00
N TYR A 830 24.57 -9.63 12.51
CA TYR A 830 25.15 -8.87 13.61
C TYR A 830 25.18 -7.37 13.28
N GLN A 831 24.63 -6.55 14.17
CA GLN A 831 24.73 -5.10 14.12
C GLN A 831 25.68 -4.70 15.24
N ALA A 832 26.79 -4.02 14.90
CA ALA A 832 27.66 -3.47 15.92
C ALA A 832 26.93 -2.29 16.59
N ASP A 833 26.76 -2.35 17.91
CA ASP A 833 26.26 -1.24 18.73
C ASP A 833 27.20 -0.01 18.67
#